data_AF-A0A094JFX0-F1
#
_entry.id   AF-A0A094JFX0-F1
#
_cell.length_a   1.000
_cell.length_b   1.000
_cell.length_c   1.000
_cell.angle_alpha   90.00
_cell.angle_beta   90.00
_cell.angle_gamma   90.00
#
_symmetry.space_group_name_H-M   'P 1'
#
loop_
_entity.id
_entity.type
_entity.pdbx_description
1 polymer ?
#
loop_
_entity_poly.entity_id
_entity_poly.type
_entity_poly.pdbx_seq_one_letter_code
_entity_poly.pdbx_strand_id
1 'polypeptide(L)'
;MATAAKSFRELIGVSPSTVSVNDSTLVIIDAQNEYANGHLKTANITESRKAISTVLETYRKSTHGGKNIVHVVHVTPPGAPVFTSGTALSQEFEELTPKSNEKIVEKNYPNSFAKTDLAAYLEGLGAVGQKIVLVGYMAHVCVSTTARAGAELGYDVVIVKDAVGDRDIPGVAASQLVDVVIKELADAFATTISSTAKPFALKSLTVIGYLPTDPRMTTESDPCDGKRPGCSQCVLTGRKCDGYPSEWTFVPQNTRFERAPEAHQPTLDAVQHGGLLSPSHVPLPTLGLVRSNWDNLIGLVVRSYIPENELPFIWDNSDNSRSRICGFWVEVLPELTAQTHQDCILPSAMKALATSILASTPHQSPSNLDSTKHYYAAIRALRIEIAARNPVSHAEFAASIMCLSLTELMFRDSVAGLSAHVKGVSQLLQTRGPEQYKSGVLHKLFVGFRPFLITEAFRSRQPTILASEEWIQLPFSIYSPSLMHTLFNQVAIVPTYLHQIDKMSENPGQTDPSEITILFSSLANILVGLENWEISLQHQTDSPCYWPRVTDLQSKEGTPQTQDTAIWFPSVTMANVFTHIWTFRIICMTELEKLALLFPWLILGGMSLTNQCHLHHVQGHTLALSNQICSSMEYLMQDEMKLFGPASTFSPLKTVYHKFKADESQQMIIARCQAIVNQLVAKGLQSAPIIVFGE
;
A
#
# COMPACT_ATOMS: atom_id res chain seq x y z
N MET A 1 -10.36 -4.89 -43.13
CA MET A 1 -9.89 -5.96 -42.21
C MET A 1 -9.65 -5.30 -40.87
N ALA A 2 -10.28 -5.78 -39.80
CA ALA A 2 -10.00 -5.28 -38.45
C ALA A 2 -8.52 -5.54 -38.14
N THR A 3 -7.78 -4.52 -37.74
CA THR A 3 -6.43 -4.68 -37.19
C THR A 3 -6.55 -5.49 -35.91
N ALA A 4 -5.90 -6.65 -35.87
CA ALA A 4 -5.90 -7.49 -34.68
C ALA A 4 -5.35 -6.69 -33.48
N ALA A 5 -6.05 -6.77 -32.34
CA ALA A 5 -5.58 -6.15 -31.11
C ALA A 5 -4.20 -6.74 -30.73
N LYS A 6 -3.25 -5.88 -30.39
CA LYS A 6 -1.96 -6.30 -29.84
C LYS A 6 -2.14 -6.65 -28.36
N SER A 7 -1.45 -7.69 -27.92
CA SER A 7 -1.35 -8.00 -26.49
C SER A 7 -0.60 -6.92 -25.71
N PHE A 8 -0.84 -6.82 -24.41
CA PHE A 8 -0.09 -5.92 -23.52
C PHE A 8 1.42 -6.15 -23.64
N ARG A 9 1.87 -7.41 -23.64
CA ARG A 9 3.28 -7.80 -23.85
C ARG A 9 3.84 -7.28 -25.17
N GLU A 10 3.09 -7.38 -26.28
CA GLU A 10 3.51 -6.81 -27.57
C GLU A 10 3.57 -5.29 -27.56
N LEU A 11 2.65 -4.62 -26.87
CA LEU A 11 2.63 -3.16 -26.75
C LEU A 11 3.85 -2.62 -26.00
N ILE A 12 4.34 -3.35 -25.00
CA ILE A 12 5.55 -2.99 -24.23
C ILE A 12 6.85 -3.62 -24.77
N GLY A 13 6.79 -4.30 -25.92
CA GLY A 13 7.98 -4.86 -26.58
C GLY A 13 8.51 -6.17 -26.00
N VAL A 14 7.73 -6.89 -25.18
CA VAL A 14 8.08 -8.21 -24.66
C VAL A 14 7.77 -9.28 -25.70
N SER A 15 8.82 -9.95 -26.20
CA SER A 15 8.68 -11.03 -27.18
C SER A 15 8.26 -12.35 -26.52
N PRO A 16 7.53 -13.25 -27.23
CA PRO A 16 7.27 -14.60 -26.76
C PRO A 16 8.56 -15.37 -26.49
N SER A 17 8.60 -16.10 -25.39
CA SER A 17 9.76 -16.88 -24.95
C SER A 17 9.93 -18.16 -25.78
N THR A 18 11.16 -18.55 -26.05
CA THR A 18 11.47 -19.91 -26.52
C THR A 18 11.65 -20.84 -25.33
N VAL A 19 11.41 -22.15 -25.53
CA VAL A 19 11.52 -23.13 -24.45
C VAL A 19 12.11 -24.45 -24.93
N SER A 20 12.96 -25.06 -24.10
CA SER A 20 13.50 -26.40 -24.26
C SER A 20 13.54 -27.14 -22.92
N VAL A 21 13.69 -28.45 -22.94
CA VAL A 21 13.78 -29.23 -21.70
C VAL A 21 15.08 -29.02 -20.90
N ASN A 22 16.07 -28.32 -21.46
CA ASN A 22 17.37 -28.11 -20.82
C ASN A 22 17.56 -26.69 -20.25
N ASP A 23 16.67 -25.74 -20.59
CA ASP A 23 16.74 -24.35 -20.15
C ASP A 23 15.51 -23.92 -19.31
N SER A 24 14.69 -24.89 -18.90
CA SER A 24 13.48 -24.62 -18.10
C SER A 24 13.15 -25.77 -17.17
N THR A 25 12.23 -25.50 -16.24
CA THR A 25 11.73 -26.44 -15.24
C THR A 25 10.25 -26.68 -15.45
N LEU A 26 9.85 -27.96 -15.56
CA LEU A 26 8.46 -28.37 -15.65
C LEU A 26 7.82 -28.36 -14.26
N VAL A 27 6.67 -27.70 -14.13
CA VAL A 27 5.86 -27.69 -12.91
C VAL A 27 4.48 -28.25 -13.23
N ILE A 28 4.19 -29.43 -12.69
CA ILE A 28 2.92 -30.17 -12.87
C ILE A 28 2.02 -29.85 -11.68
N ILE A 29 0.97 -29.08 -11.91
CA ILE A 29 0.12 -28.53 -10.85
C ILE A 29 -1.11 -29.43 -10.64
N ASP A 30 -1.20 -30.02 -9.45
CA ASP A 30 -2.35 -30.74 -8.92
C ASP A 30 -2.89 -31.82 -9.87
N ALA A 31 -2.03 -32.57 -10.56
CA ALA A 31 -2.47 -33.64 -11.45
C ALA A 31 -2.92 -34.89 -10.68
N GLN A 32 -4.00 -34.75 -9.89
CA GLN A 32 -4.53 -35.71 -8.92
C GLN A 32 -5.89 -36.27 -9.33
N ASN A 33 -6.21 -37.47 -8.87
CA ASN A 33 -7.43 -38.23 -9.19
C ASN A 33 -8.73 -37.50 -8.86
N GLU A 34 -8.73 -36.53 -7.95
CA GLU A 34 -9.87 -35.61 -7.70
C GLU A 34 -10.40 -35.00 -9.01
N TYR A 35 -9.50 -34.60 -9.93
CA TYR A 35 -9.90 -33.99 -11.20
C TYR A 35 -10.36 -34.99 -12.26
N ALA A 36 -10.17 -36.30 -12.05
CA ALA A 36 -10.67 -37.33 -12.96
C ALA A 36 -11.96 -37.98 -12.45
N ASN A 37 -12.05 -38.19 -11.13
CA ASN A 37 -13.04 -39.06 -10.50
C ASN A 37 -13.78 -38.42 -9.33
N GLY A 38 -13.32 -37.26 -8.83
CA GLY A 38 -13.88 -36.58 -7.66
C GLY A 38 -14.96 -35.53 -8.01
N HIS A 39 -15.27 -34.69 -7.03
CA HIS A 39 -16.25 -33.62 -7.17
C HIS A 39 -15.76 -32.50 -8.11
N LEU A 40 -14.45 -32.37 -8.31
CA LEU A 40 -13.86 -31.36 -9.18
C LEU A 40 -13.53 -31.86 -10.59
N LYS A 41 -14.16 -32.95 -11.03
CA LYS A 41 -13.89 -33.56 -12.35
C LYS A 41 -13.85 -32.54 -13.49
N THR A 42 -12.76 -32.53 -14.26
CA THR A 42 -12.54 -31.60 -15.37
C THR A 42 -13.11 -32.13 -16.68
N ALA A 43 -13.49 -31.22 -17.58
CA ALA A 43 -14.19 -31.56 -18.82
C ALA A 43 -13.25 -32.16 -19.88
N ASN A 44 -12.01 -31.67 -19.96
CA ASN A 44 -10.99 -32.09 -20.94
C ASN A 44 -9.95 -33.04 -20.35
N ILE A 45 -10.33 -33.85 -19.35
CA ILE A 45 -9.39 -34.64 -18.56
C ILE A 45 -8.59 -35.65 -19.41
N THR A 46 -9.21 -36.28 -20.40
CA THR A 46 -8.58 -37.31 -21.24
C THR A 46 -7.45 -36.74 -22.08
N GLU A 47 -7.71 -35.62 -22.75
CA GLU A 47 -6.75 -34.95 -23.63
C GLU A 47 -5.64 -34.29 -22.83
N SER A 48 -5.99 -33.60 -21.75
CA SER A 48 -5.02 -32.90 -20.91
C SER A 48 -4.08 -33.87 -20.19
N ARG A 49 -4.55 -35.00 -19.66
CA ARG A 49 -3.69 -36.04 -19.07
C ARG A 49 -2.66 -36.57 -20.06
N LYS A 50 -3.09 -36.86 -21.29
CA LYS A 50 -2.21 -37.33 -22.36
C LYS A 50 -1.15 -36.27 -22.72
N ALA A 51 -1.55 -35.00 -22.79
CA ALA A 51 -0.62 -33.90 -23.06
C ALA A 51 0.38 -33.71 -21.92
N ILE A 52 -0.05 -33.73 -20.65
CA ILE A 52 0.83 -33.64 -19.47
C ILE A 52 1.83 -34.80 -19.48
N SER A 53 1.37 -36.03 -19.70
CA SER A 53 2.22 -37.22 -19.77
C SER A 53 3.28 -37.09 -20.89
N THR A 54 2.89 -36.57 -22.05
CA THR A 54 3.81 -36.34 -23.17
C THR A 54 4.88 -35.31 -22.82
N VAL A 55 4.51 -34.20 -22.17
CA VAL A 55 5.45 -33.16 -21.72
C VAL A 55 6.39 -33.72 -20.65
N LEU A 56 5.87 -34.44 -19.66
CA LEU A 56 6.65 -35.10 -18.60
C LEU A 56 7.68 -36.08 -19.17
N GLU A 57 7.28 -36.96 -20.08
CA GLU A 57 8.19 -37.91 -20.73
C GLU A 57 9.25 -37.23 -21.61
N THR A 58 8.96 -36.02 -22.09
CA THR A 58 9.95 -35.21 -22.81
C THR A 58 10.97 -34.60 -21.83
N TYR A 59 10.51 -34.06 -20.70
CA TYR A 59 11.38 -33.51 -19.64
C TYR A 59 12.23 -34.58 -18.96
N ARG A 60 11.74 -35.81 -18.84
CA ARG A 60 12.51 -36.96 -18.34
C ARG A 60 13.74 -37.29 -19.20
N LYS A 61 13.78 -36.80 -20.44
CA LYS A 61 14.94 -36.92 -21.35
C LYS A 61 15.91 -35.74 -21.26
N SER A 62 15.68 -34.77 -20.36
CA SER A 62 16.57 -33.63 -20.16
C SER A 62 17.93 -34.05 -19.63
N THR A 63 18.93 -33.18 -19.80
CA THR A 63 20.27 -33.37 -19.24
C THR A 63 20.31 -33.23 -17.71
N HIS A 64 19.21 -32.78 -17.09
CA HIS A 64 19.12 -32.51 -15.65
C HIS A 64 18.71 -33.74 -14.83
N GLY A 65 18.45 -34.87 -15.50
CA GLY A 65 18.18 -36.15 -14.84
C GLY A 65 17.03 -36.04 -13.83
N GLY A 66 15.92 -35.41 -14.21
CA GLY A 66 14.70 -35.28 -13.41
C GLY A 66 14.65 -34.10 -12.43
N LYS A 67 15.78 -33.46 -12.12
CA LYS A 67 15.82 -32.34 -11.15
C LYS A 67 15.03 -31.11 -11.59
N ASN A 68 14.81 -30.94 -12.89
CA ASN A 68 14.00 -29.85 -13.45
C ASN A 68 12.54 -30.26 -13.67
N ILE A 69 12.02 -31.18 -12.84
CA ILE A 69 10.64 -31.63 -12.84
C ILE A 69 10.10 -31.51 -11.42
N VAL A 70 9.04 -30.73 -11.26
CA VAL A 70 8.36 -30.50 -9.99
C VAL A 70 6.90 -30.93 -10.10
N HIS A 71 6.50 -31.84 -9.22
CA HIS A 71 5.12 -32.25 -9.02
C HIS A 71 4.55 -31.49 -7.83
N VAL A 72 3.51 -30.71 -8.07
CA VAL A 72 2.82 -29.97 -7.03
C VAL A 72 1.54 -30.71 -6.68
N VAL A 73 1.36 -31.03 -5.41
CA VAL A 73 0.27 -31.85 -4.88
C VAL A 73 -0.56 -31.03 -3.91
N HIS A 74 -1.87 -30.91 -4.15
CA HIS A 74 -2.76 -30.24 -3.22
C HIS A 74 -3.11 -31.16 -2.05
N VAL A 75 -2.86 -30.67 -0.83
CA VAL A 75 -3.13 -31.39 0.41
C VAL A 75 -4.20 -30.64 1.20
N THR A 76 -5.24 -31.36 1.59
CA THR A 76 -6.33 -30.84 2.41
C THR A 76 -6.33 -31.50 3.79
N PRO A 77 -6.90 -30.83 4.83
CA PRO A 77 -7.06 -31.45 6.13
C PRO A 77 -7.91 -32.73 6.06
N PRO A 78 -7.71 -33.68 7.00
CA PRO A 78 -8.56 -34.86 7.11
C PRO A 78 -10.05 -34.50 7.12
N GLY A 79 -10.85 -35.25 6.36
CA GLY A 79 -12.31 -35.04 6.24
C GLY A 79 -12.73 -33.98 5.22
N ALA A 80 -11.80 -33.34 4.51
CA ALA A 80 -12.15 -32.44 3.41
C ALA A 80 -12.90 -33.19 2.27
N PRO A 81 -13.91 -32.56 1.65
CA PRO A 81 -14.78 -33.19 0.65
C PRO A 81 -14.12 -33.32 -0.73
N VAL A 82 -12.94 -32.75 -0.92
CA VAL A 82 -12.14 -32.77 -2.16
C VAL A 82 -10.69 -33.00 -1.81
N PHE A 83 -9.95 -33.70 -2.68
CA PHE A 83 -8.59 -34.14 -2.39
C PHE A 83 -8.49 -34.90 -1.06
N THR A 84 -9.52 -35.69 -0.73
CA THR A 84 -9.69 -36.28 0.60
C THR A 84 -8.45 -37.09 0.99
N SER A 85 -7.75 -36.60 2.01
CA SER A 85 -6.49 -37.19 2.47
C SER A 85 -6.63 -38.67 2.83
N GLY A 86 -5.67 -39.48 2.39
CA GLY A 86 -5.66 -40.93 2.61
C GLY A 86 -6.52 -41.74 1.64
N THR A 87 -7.09 -41.11 0.61
CA THR A 87 -7.88 -41.79 -0.43
C THR A 87 -7.20 -41.72 -1.80
N ALA A 88 -7.67 -42.51 -2.75
CA ALA A 88 -7.19 -42.44 -4.13
C ALA A 88 -7.37 -41.03 -4.74
N LEU A 89 -8.36 -40.24 -4.29
CA LEU A 89 -8.64 -38.90 -4.82
C LEU A 89 -7.49 -37.90 -4.59
N SER A 90 -6.74 -38.05 -3.49
CA SER A 90 -5.59 -37.19 -3.19
C SER A 90 -4.31 -37.63 -3.88
N GLN A 91 -4.29 -38.79 -4.54
CA GLN A 91 -3.11 -39.29 -5.24
C GLN A 91 -3.01 -38.70 -6.64
N GLU A 92 -1.79 -38.51 -7.11
CA GLU A 92 -1.47 -38.15 -8.49
C GLU A 92 -2.00 -39.20 -9.48
N PHE A 93 -2.18 -38.80 -10.75
CA PHE A 93 -2.48 -39.75 -11.82
C PHE A 93 -1.36 -40.77 -11.96
N GLU A 94 -1.73 -42.04 -12.13
CA GLU A 94 -0.79 -43.17 -12.18
C GLU A 94 0.33 -42.95 -13.22
N GLU A 95 -0.02 -42.49 -14.42
CA GLU A 95 0.93 -42.22 -15.51
C GLU A 95 1.85 -41.02 -15.25
N LEU A 96 1.56 -40.21 -14.24
CA LEU A 96 2.35 -39.04 -13.83
C LEU A 96 3.09 -39.24 -12.51
N THR A 97 3.07 -40.46 -11.94
CA THR A 97 3.72 -40.76 -10.67
C THR A 97 5.17 -40.22 -10.63
N PRO A 98 5.55 -39.43 -9.61
CA PRO A 98 6.89 -38.89 -9.48
C PRO A 98 7.95 -40.00 -9.39
N LYS A 99 9.06 -39.82 -10.11
CA LYS A 99 10.26 -40.65 -9.92
C LYS A 99 11.11 -40.14 -8.76
N SER A 100 12.01 -40.98 -8.24
CA SER A 100 12.82 -40.68 -7.04
C SER A 100 13.69 -39.41 -7.16
N ASN A 101 13.96 -38.95 -8.37
CA ASN A 101 14.77 -37.79 -8.71
C ASN A 101 13.94 -36.56 -9.11
N GLU A 102 12.61 -36.65 -9.05
CA GLU A 102 11.68 -35.56 -9.35
C GLU A 102 11.19 -34.94 -8.03
N LYS A 103 11.06 -33.61 -7.99
CA LYS A 103 10.68 -32.91 -6.76
C LYS A 103 9.18 -33.02 -6.54
N ILE A 104 8.76 -33.29 -5.31
CA ILE A 104 7.37 -33.13 -4.87
C ILE A 104 7.28 -31.89 -3.98
N VAL A 105 6.27 -31.06 -4.24
CA VAL A 105 5.89 -29.91 -3.43
C VAL A 105 4.43 -30.08 -3.00
N GLU A 106 4.20 -30.18 -1.71
CA GLU A 106 2.84 -30.17 -1.16
C GLU A 106 2.37 -28.74 -0.95
N LYS A 107 1.11 -28.44 -1.29
CA LYS A 107 0.52 -27.11 -1.10
C LYS A 107 -0.89 -27.17 -0.53
N ASN A 108 -1.23 -26.15 0.27
CA ASN A 108 -2.57 -25.98 0.84
C ASN A 108 -3.34 -24.80 0.22
N TYR A 109 -2.73 -24.06 -0.71
CA TYR A 109 -3.31 -22.89 -1.36
C TYR A 109 -3.31 -23.04 -2.90
N PRO A 110 -4.09 -22.23 -3.64
CA PRO A 110 -4.00 -22.18 -5.10
C PRO A 110 -2.62 -21.79 -5.63
N ASN A 111 -1.96 -20.83 -4.98
CA ASN A 111 -0.61 -20.40 -5.34
C ASN A 111 0.42 -21.47 -4.95
N SER A 112 1.11 -22.06 -5.93
CA SER A 112 2.11 -23.10 -5.67
C SER A 112 3.38 -22.62 -4.97
N PHE A 113 3.61 -21.30 -4.89
CA PHE A 113 4.70 -20.69 -4.12
C PHE A 113 4.31 -20.37 -2.67
N ALA A 114 3.01 -20.27 -2.36
CA ALA A 114 2.56 -19.78 -1.07
C ALA A 114 2.73 -20.85 0.02
N LYS A 115 3.64 -20.57 0.96
CA LYS A 115 4.01 -21.47 2.08
C LYS A 115 4.51 -22.84 1.60
N THR A 116 5.25 -22.85 0.51
CA THR A 116 5.96 -24.02 -0.01
C THR A 116 7.43 -23.70 -0.18
N ASP A 117 8.24 -24.72 -0.47
CA ASP A 117 9.66 -24.54 -0.81
C ASP A 117 9.90 -24.42 -2.33
N LEU A 118 8.86 -24.20 -3.14
CA LEU A 118 8.96 -24.15 -4.60
C LEU A 118 9.92 -23.06 -5.09
N ALA A 119 9.82 -21.83 -4.56
CA ALA A 119 10.67 -20.73 -4.97
C ALA A 119 12.15 -21.01 -4.68
N ALA A 120 12.45 -21.46 -3.46
CA ALA A 120 13.80 -21.81 -3.04
C ALA A 120 14.36 -23.00 -3.84
N TYR A 121 13.52 -23.98 -4.17
CA TYR A 121 13.93 -25.10 -5.02
C TYR A 121 14.28 -24.65 -6.43
N LEU A 122 13.44 -23.83 -7.06
CA LEU A 122 13.70 -23.27 -8.39
C LEU A 122 14.95 -22.38 -8.39
N GLU A 123 15.14 -21.55 -7.38
CA GLU A 123 16.34 -20.74 -7.22
C GLU A 123 17.60 -21.62 -7.15
N GLY A 124 17.54 -22.74 -6.40
CA GLY A 124 18.61 -23.72 -6.30
C GLY A 124 18.97 -24.43 -7.61
N LEU A 125 18.10 -24.39 -8.63
CA LEU A 125 18.39 -24.90 -9.99
C LEU A 125 19.13 -23.89 -10.87
N GLY A 126 19.35 -22.65 -10.39
CA GLY A 126 20.00 -21.59 -11.14
C GLY A 126 19.20 -21.18 -12.38
N ALA A 127 19.87 -20.98 -13.51
CA ALA A 127 19.25 -20.49 -14.75
C ALA A 127 18.06 -21.34 -15.24
N VAL A 128 18.09 -22.65 -15.00
CA VAL A 128 17.03 -23.59 -15.43
C VAL A 128 15.75 -23.40 -14.61
N GLY A 129 15.87 -22.92 -13.37
CA GLY A 129 14.73 -22.61 -12.50
C GLY A 129 14.08 -21.25 -12.78
N GLN A 130 14.74 -20.37 -13.55
CA GLN A 130 14.21 -19.05 -13.89
C GLN A 130 13.12 -19.09 -14.96
N LYS A 131 13.00 -20.19 -15.70
CA LYS A 131 11.95 -20.41 -16.71
C LYS A 131 11.09 -21.60 -16.30
N ILE A 132 9.80 -21.36 -16.05
CA ILE A 132 8.87 -22.39 -15.56
C ILE A 132 7.83 -22.73 -16.63
N VAL A 133 7.66 -24.02 -16.89
CA VAL A 133 6.64 -24.54 -17.80
C VAL A 133 5.52 -25.14 -16.97
N LEU A 134 4.35 -24.51 -17.01
CA LEU A 134 3.21 -24.90 -16.20
C LEU A 134 2.23 -25.77 -16.99
N VAL A 135 1.81 -26.86 -16.35
CA VAL A 135 0.76 -27.78 -16.80
C VAL A 135 -0.10 -28.18 -15.61
N GLY A 136 -1.28 -28.75 -15.85
CA GLY A 136 -2.15 -29.28 -14.78
C GLY A 136 -3.45 -28.50 -14.58
N TYR A 137 -3.91 -28.40 -13.33
CA TYR A 137 -5.29 -28.03 -13.01
C TYR A 137 -5.41 -27.15 -11.76
N MET A 138 -6.45 -26.33 -11.60
CA MET A 138 -7.37 -25.88 -12.66
C MET A 138 -6.81 -24.63 -13.34
N ALA A 139 -7.17 -24.43 -14.62
CA ALA A 139 -6.78 -23.24 -15.38
C ALA A 139 -7.05 -21.95 -14.59
N HIS A 140 -8.30 -21.72 -14.18
CA HIS A 140 -8.71 -20.47 -13.52
C HIS A 140 -8.27 -20.32 -12.05
N VAL A 141 -7.84 -21.41 -11.40
CA VAL A 141 -7.48 -21.41 -9.97
C VAL A 141 -5.98 -21.57 -9.80
N CYS A 142 -5.48 -22.80 -9.69
CA CYS A 142 -4.11 -23.06 -9.29
C CYS A 142 -3.10 -22.69 -10.39
N VAL A 143 -3.41 -22.96 -11.65
CA VAL A 143 -2.52 -22.65 -12.78
C VAL A 143 -2.40 -21.14 -12.96
N SER A 144 -3.52 -20.41 -13.10
CA SER A 144 -3.51 -18.94 -13.24
C SER A 144 -2.88 -18.23 -12.04
N THR A 145 -3.18 -18.66 -10.81
CA THR A 145 -2.59 -18.08 -9.60
C THR A 145 -1.07 -18.30 -9.57
N THR A 146 -0.61 -19.51 -9.90
CA THR A 146 0.83 -19.82 -9.93
C THR A 146 1.53 -19.08 -11.08
N ALA A 147 0.90 -18.94 -12.24
CA ALA A 147 1.45 -18.20 -13.37
C ALA A 147 1.66 -16.71 -13.04
N ARG A 148 0.65 -16.06 -12.45
CA ARG A 148 0.73 -14.65 -12.05
C ARG A 148 1.78 -14.42 -10.96
N ALA A 149 1.78 -15.26 -9.92
CA ALA A 149 2.79 -15.21 -8.87
C ALA A 149 4.20 -15.48 -9.42
N GLY A 150 4.33 -16.40 -10.39
CA GLY A 150 5.59 -16.66 -11.06
C GLY A 150 6.12 -15.43 -11.80
N ALA A 151 5.26 -14.75 -12.57
CA ALA A 151 5.62 -13.51 -13.25
C ALA A 151 5.98 -12.38 -12.27
N GLU A 152 5.25 -12.24 -11.15
CA GLU A 152 5.55 -11.27 -10.08
C GLU A 152 6.90 -11.53 -9.40
N LEU A 153 7.28 -12.80 -9.25
CA LEU A 153 8.58 -13.22 -8.72
C LEU A 153 9.71 -13.15 -9.77
N GLY A 154 9.41 -12.74 -11.00
CA GLY A 154 10.40 -12.56 -12.07
C GLY A 154 10.70 -13.80 -12.90
N TYR A 155 9.95 -14.90 -12.75
CA TYR A 155 10.12 -16.08 -13.59
C TYR A 155 9.61 -15.85 -15.02
N ASP A 156 10.29 -16.42 -16.01
CA ASP A 156 9.77 -16.54 -17.38
C ASP A 156 8.74 -17.68 -17.42
N VAL A 157 7.47 -17.32 -17.48
CA VAL A 157 6.35 -18.26 -17.37
C VAL A 157 5.91 -18.73 -18.75
N VAL A 158 5.82 -20.04 -18.92
CA VAL A 158 5.31 -20.69 -20.14
C VAL A 158 4.15 -21.61 -19.78
N ILE A 159 3.04 -21.54 -20.52
CA ILE A 159 1.87 -22.41 -20.34
C ILE A 159 1.72 -23.34 -21.54
N VAL A 160 1.58 -24.64 -21.29
CA VAL A 160 1.25 -25.64 -22.33
C VAL A 160 -0.28 -25.79 -22.38
N LYS A 161 -0.92 -25.05 -23.30
CA LYS A 161 -2.37 -24.80 -23.27
C LYS A 161 -3.26 -26.05 -23.38
N ASP A 162 -2.79 -27.07 -24.09
CA ASP A 162 -3.44 -28.37 -24.24
C ASP A 162 -3.16 -29.34 -23.09
N ALA A 163 -2.22 -29.01 -22.20
CA ALA A 163 -1.91 -29.72 -20.96
C ALA A 163 -2.48 -29.02 -19.71
N VAL A 164 -3.47 -28.14 -19.89
CA VAL A 164 -4.18 -27.44 -18.83
C VAL A 164 -5.68 -27.72 -18.96
N GLY A 165 -6.35 -27.96 -17.83
CA GLY A 165 -7.77 -28.27 -17.83
C GLY A 165 -8.58 -27.56 -16.76
N ASP A 166 -9.89 -27.64 -16.92
CA ASP A 166 -10.86 -27.03 -16.01
C ASP A 166 -12.21 -27.76 -16.06
N ARG A 167 -13.12 -27.38 -15.16
CA ARG A 167 -14.50 -27.87 -15.10
C ARG A 167 -15.48 -26.76 -15.45
N ASP A 168 -16.73 -27.13 -15.74
CA ASP A 168 -17.79 -26.15 -15.87
C ASP A 168 -18.02 -25.45 -14.52
N ILE A 169 -18.22 -24.13 -14.54
CA ILE A 169 -18.59 -23.31 -13.39
C ILE A 169 -19.95 -22.66 -13.66
N PRO A 170 -20.67 -22.15 -12.63
CA PRO A 170 -21.93 -21.46 -12.85
C PRO A 170 -21.81 -20.34 -13.91
N GLY A 171 -22.51 -20.52 -15.03
CA GLY A 171 -22.57 -19.55 -16.12
C GLY A 171 -21.44 -19.60 -17.16
N VAL A 172 -20.44 -20.48 -17.03
CA VAL A 172 -19.31 -20.57 -17.98
C VAL A 172 -18.89 -22.03 -18.20
N ALA A 173 -18.84 -22.46 -19.46
CA ALA A 173 -18.34 -23.78 -19.83
C ALA A 173 -16.82 -23.88 -19.68
N ALA A 174 -16.32 -25.06 -19.33
CA ALA A 174 -14.90 -25.33 -19.10
C ALA A 174 -14.02 -24.91 -20.28
N SER A 175 -14.45 -25.20 -21.51
CA SER A 175 -13.70 -24.86 -22.73
C SER A 175 -13.55 -23.34 -22.90
N GLN A 176 -14.60 -22.58 -22.64
CA GLN A 176 -14.57 -21.13 -22.66
C GLN A 176 -13.68 -20.59 -21.53
N LEU A 177 -13.79 -21.18 -20.33
CA LEU A 177 -12.99 -20.78 -19.17
C LEU A 177 -11.49 -20.97 -19.41
N VAL A 178 -11.08 -22.14 -19.90
CA VAL A 178 -9.69 -22.42 -20.28
C VAL A 178 -9.22 -21.43 -21.36
N ASP A 179 -10.00 -21.22 -22.41
CA ASP A 179 -9.63 -20.31 -23.50
C ASP A 179 -9.42 -18.87 -23.02
N VAL A 180 -10.33 -18.34 -22.19
CA VAL A 180 -10.20 -16.98 -21.62
C VAL A 180 -8.98 -16.89 -20.72
N VAL A 181 -8.78 -17.84 -19.80
CA VAL A 181 -7.63 -17.83 -18.89
C VAL A 181 -6.31 -17.88 -19.66
N ILE A 182 -6.20 -18.74 -20.66
CA ILE A 182 -4.99 -18.85 -21.49
C ILE A 182 -4.73 -17.55 -22.24
N LYS A 183 -5.76 -16.88 -22.75
CA LYS A 183 -5.64 -15.57 -23.43
C LYS A 183 -5.23 -14.46 -22.47
N GLU A 184 -5.81 -14.39 -21.27
CA GLU A 184 -5.43 -13.43 -20.24
C GLU A 184 -3.97 -13.62 -19.79
N LEU A 185 -3.54 -14.86 -19.61
CA LEU A 185 -2.14 -15.16 -19.28
C LEU A 185 -1.22 -14.80 -20.45
N ALA A 186 -1.61 -15.12 -21.70
CA ALA A 186 -0.85 -14.75 -22.89
C ALA A 186 -0.66 -13.25 -23.04
N ASP A 187 -1.70 -12.48 -22.72
CA ASP A 187 -1.73 -11.03 -22.87
C ASP A 187 -0.66 -10.34 -22.02
N ALA A 188 -0.50 -10.76 -20.75
CA ALA A 188 0.27 -10.01 -19.77
C ALA A 188 1.31 -10.81 -18.98
N PHE A 189 1.20 -12.14 -18.84
CA PHE A 189 1.95 -12.88 -17.80
C PHE A 189 2.83 -14.01 -18.32
N ALA A 190 2.47 -14.67 -19.42
CA ALA A 190 3.11 -15.92 -19.82
C ALA A 190 3.12 -16.14 -21.33
N THR A 191 4.12 -16.85 -21.82
CA THR A 191 4.15 -17.35 -23.21
C THR A 191 3.31 -18.61 -23.31
N THR A 192 2.45 -18.74 -24.33
CA THR A 192 1.59 -19.93 -24.50
C THR A 192 2.05 -20.78 -25.67
N ILE A 193 2.15 -22.08 -25.43
CA ILE A 193 2.57 -23.08 -26.43
C ILE A 193 1.60 -24.26 -26.43
N SER A 194 1.75 -25.18 -27.38
CA SER A 194 1.07 -26.48 -27.38
C SER A 194 2.10 -27.60 -27.23
N SER A 195 1.69 -28.70 -26.61
CA SER A 195 2.51 -29.90 -26.39
C SER A 195 3.07 -30.49 -27.68
N THR A 196 2.41 -30.26 -28.83
CA THR A 196 2.82 -30.75 -30.15
C THR A 196 3.55 -29.71 -31.00
N ALA A 197 3.72 -28.48 -30.53
CA ALA A 197 4.52 -27.50 -31.25
C ALA A 197 5.97 -28.01 -31.39
N LYS A 198 6.72 -27.54 -32.39
CA LYS A 198 8.13 -27.90 -32.61
C LYS A 198 9.17 -26.99 -31.87
N PRO A 199 8.97 -26.40 -30.67
CA PRO A 199 9.99 -25.54 -30.08
C PRO A 199 11.14 -26.32 -29.42
N PHE A 200 11.06 -27.65 -29.31
CA PHE A 200 12.11 -28.48 -28.71
C PHE A 200 13.34 -28.73 -29.62
N ALA A 201 13.48 -28.01 -30.74
CA ALA A 201 14.59 -28.16 -31.67
C ALA A 201 15.55 -26.95 -31.62
N LEU A 202 16.78 -27.22 -31.18
CA LEU A 202 17.97 -26.34 -31.27
C LEU A 202 18.13 -25.73 -32.67
N LYS A 203 18.36 -24.41 -32.75
CA LYS A 203 19.26 -23.84 -33.77
C LYS A 203 19.90 -22.52 -33.33
N SER A 204 21.20 -22.46 -33.62
CA SER A 204 22.24 -21.47 -33.33
C SER A 204 22.01 -20.08 -33.96
N LEU A 205 22.60 -19.07 -33.32
CA LEU A 205 22.83 -17.67 -33.73
C LEU A 205 23.14 -17.43 -35.22
N THR A 206 22.63 -16.30 -35.78
CA THR A 206 23.42 -15.34 -36.58
C THR A 206 22.84 -13.92 -36.53
N VAL A 207 23.73 -12.91 -36.48
CA VAL A 207 23.54 -11.45 -36.62
C VAL A 207 23.35 -11.04 -38.09
N ILE A 208 22.97 -9.77 -38.35
CA ILE A 208 22.89 -8.95 -39.60
C ILE A 208 21.41 -8.62 -39.93
N GLY A 209 20.91 -7.41 -40.21
CA GLY A 209 21.46 -6.10 -40.60
C GLY A 209 20.62 -5.51 -41.76
N TYR A 210 20.19 -4.25 -41.63
CA TYR A 210 19.67 -3.31 -42.66
C TYR A 210 18.24 -3.39 -43.26
N LEU A 211 17.55 -2.23 -43.16
CA LEU A 211 16.45 -1.64 -43.97
C LEU A 211 16.93 -1.22 -45.39
N PRO A 212 16.15 -0.57 -46.29
CA PRO A 212 14.70 -0.57 -46.61
C PRO A 212 14.40 -0.57 -48.15
N THR A 213 13.12 -0.69 -48.58
CA THR A 213 12.61 0.00 -49.80
C THR A 213 11.09 0.23 -49.75
N ASP A 214 10.70 1.51 -49.74
CA ASP A 214 9.42 2.14 -50.19
C ASP A 214 9.36 2.10 -51.76
N PRO A 215 8.29 2.43 -52.57
CA PRO A 215 7.25 3.42 -52.26
C PRO A 215 5.84 3.42 -52.92
N ARG A 216 4.98 4.29 -52.35
CA ARG A 216 3.92 5.17 -52.96
C ARG A 216 2.44 4.73 -53.07
N MET A 217 1.57 5.38 -52.27
CA MET A 217 0.46 6.34 -52.62
C MET A 217 -0.60 6.35 -51.49
N THR A 218 -0.63 7.35 -50.57
CA THR A 218 -1.42 8.61 -50.58
C THR A 218 -2.92 8.39 -50.86
N THR A 219 -3.91 8.76 -50.05
CA THR A 219 -4.10 9.93 -49.18
C THR A 219 -5.24 9.67 -48.17
N GLU A 220 -5.05 9.97 -46.88
CA GLU A 220 -6.06 10.54 -45.97
C GLU A 220 -5.35 10.98 -44.66
N SER A 221 -5.79 12.10 -44.09
CA SER A 221 -5.07 13.03 -43.19
C SER A 221 -4.30 12.43 -42.00
N ASP A 222 -2.98 12.68 -41.96
CA ASP A 222 -2.12 12.40 -40.80
C ASP A 222 -2.44 13.33 -39.60
N PRO A 223 -2.39 12.83 -38.35
CA PRO A 223 -2.63 13.64 -37.16
C PRO A 223 -1.53 14.69 -36.92
N CYS A 224 -1.94 15.87 -36.46
CA CYS A 224 -1.03 16.93 -36.00
C CYS A 224 -0.23 16.48 -34.78
N ASP A 225 1.09 16.67 -34.79
CA ASP A 225 2.01 16.16 -33.76
C ASP A 225 2.18 17.07 -32.52
N GLY A 226 1.47 18.20 -32.45
CA GLY A 226 1.36 19.00 -31.23
C GLY A 226 2.58 19.85 -30.83
N LYS A 227 3.67 19.85 -31.61
CA LYS A 227 4.90 20.57 -31.26
C LYS A 227 4.75 22.10 -31.32
N ARG A 228 5.41 22.83 -30.41
CA ARG A 228 5.36 24.30 -30.33
C ARG A 228 6.71 24.92 -30.75
N PRO A 229 6.73 26.08 -31.44
CA PRO A 229 5.61 27.00 -31.71
C PRO A 229 4.73 26.64 -32.94
N GLY A 230 5.07 25.59 -33.69
CA GLY A 230 4.25 25.06 -34.78
C GLY A 230 4.51 23.56 -34.99
N CYS A 231 3.48 22.82 -35.41
CA CYS A 231 3.59 21.38 -35.62
C CYS A 231 4.59 21.07 -36.73
N SER A 232 5.19 19.87 -36.70
CA SER A 232 6.25 19.52 -37.65
C SER A 232 5.76 19.59 -39.10
N GLN A 233 4.50 19.26 -39.35
CA GLN A 233 3.91 19.32 -40.69
C GLN A 233 3.73 20.75 -41.21
N CYS A 234 3.28 21.69 -40.39
CA CYS A 234 3.17 23.10 -40.79
C CYS A 234 4.56 23.71 -41.06
N VAL A 235 5.55 23.37 -40.23
CA VAL A 235 6.94 23.81 -40.41
C VAL A 235 7.53 23.24 -41.71
N LEU A 236 7.37 21.94 -41.96
CA LEU A 236 7.92 21.28 -43.15
C LEU A 236 7.23 21.70 -44.46
N THR A 237 5.94 22.03 -44.41
CA THR A 237 5.18 22.45 -45.59
C THR A 237 5.16 23.95 -45.83
N GLY A 238 5.81 24.75 -44.97
CA GLY A 238 5.86 26.21 -45.06
C GLY A 238 4.53 26.91 -44.81
N ARG A 239 3.55 26.22 -44.21
CA ARG A 239 2.22 26.77 -43.88
C ARG A 239 2.22 27.40 -42.50
N LYS A 240 1.50 28.52 -42.32
CA LYS A 240 1.34 29.15 -41.00
C LYS A 240 0.49 28.24 -40.10
N CYS A 241 1.02 27.85 -38.95
CA CYS A 241 0.32 27.02 -37.97
C CYS A 241 -0.69 27.87 -37.19
N ASP A 242 -1.95 27.47 -37.14
CA ASP A 242 -3.04 28.24 -36.48
C ASP A 242 -3.02 28.16 -34.94
N GLY A 243 -2.07 27.40 -34.38
CA GLY A 243 -1.94 27.16 -32.95
C GLY A 243 -2.83 26.02 -32.44
N TYR A 244 -2.82 25.81 -31.13
CA TYR A 244 -3.55 24.75 -30.44
C TYR A 244 -4.63 25.37 -29.54
N PRO A 245 -5.89 24.91 -29.55
CA PRO A 245 -6.92 25.41 -28.65
C PRO A 245 -6.52 25.15 -27.18
N SER A 246 -6.82 26.10 -26.29
CA SER A 246 -6.33 26.09 -24.91
C SER A 246 -7.18 25.28 -23.93
N GLU A 247 -8.35 24.77 -24.32
CA GLU A 247 -9.23 23.98 -23.44
C GLU A 247 -9.96 22.87 -24.20
N TRP A 248 -10.17 21.73 -23.52
CA TRP A 248 -10.87 20.56 -24.05
C TRP A 248 -12.38 20.66 -23.82
N THR A 249 -13.19 20.40 -24.86
CA THR A 249 -14.65 20.24 -24.74
C THR A 249 -15.04 18.78 -24.97
N PHE A 250 -15.75 18.16 -24.02
CA PHE A 250 -16.29 16.80 -24.15
C PHE A 250 -17.60 16.80 -24.94
N VAL A 251 -17.73 15.88 -25.90
CA VAL A 251 -18.99 15.59 -26.61
C VAL A 251 -19.48 14.20 -26.21
N PRO A 252 -20.64 14.04 -25.57
CA PRO A 252 -21.19 12.73 -25.25
C PRO A 252 -21.81 12.10 -26.51
N GLN A 253 -21.46 10.84 -26.78
CA GLN A 253 -22.17 10.01 -27.76
C GLN A 253 -23.54 9.65 -27.21
N ASN A 254 -24.58 10.32 -27.70
CA ASN A 254 -25.91 9.73 -27.89
C ASN A 254 -26.75 10.60 -28.83
N THR A 255 -26.90 10.14 -30.07
CA THR A 255 -28.07 10.44 -30.93
C THR A 255 -28.33 9.17 -31.73
N ARG A 256 -29.56 8.67 -31.95
CA ARG A 256 -30.92 9.21 -31.82
C ARG A 256 -31.90 8.02 -32.01
N PHE A 257 -33.08 8.06 -31.39
CA PHE A 257 -34.38 7.83 -32.05
C PHE A 257 -35.49 8.54 -31.26
N GLU A 258 -36.60 8.80 -31.94
CA GLU A 258 -37.46 9.99 -31.85
C GLU A 258 -38.50 10.05 -30.70
N ARG A 259 -39.06 11.27 -30.51
CA ARG A 259 -40.10 11.65 -29.55
C ARG A 259 -41.50 11.12 -29.91
N ALA A 260 -42.31 10.87 -28.88
CA ALA A 260 -43.78 10.99 -28.89
C ALA A 260 -44.27 11.61 -27.55
N PRO A 261 -45.47 12.24 -27.50
CA PRO A 261 -45.80 13.31 -26.57
C PRO A 261 -46.45 12.89 -25.24
N GLU A 262 -46.49 13.88 -24.33
CA GLU A 262 -46.91 13.94 -22.93
C GLU A 262 -48.18 13.16 -22.52
N ALA A 263 -48.16 12.64 -21.29
CA ALA A 263 -49.36 12.40 -20.48
C ALA A 263 -49.08 12.53 -18.98
N HIS A 264 -49.70 13.57 -18.39
CA HIS A 264 -50.21 13.76 -17.03
C HIS A 264 -49.42 13.32 -15.77
N GLN A 265 -49.05 14.35 -14.99
CA GLN A 265 -48.88 14.30 -13.53
C GLN A 265 -50.16 13.88 -12.80
N PRO A 266 -50.01 13.35 -11.58
CA PRO A 266 -50.83 13.78 -10.46
C PRO A 266 -49.97 14.36 -9.33
N THR A 267 -50.30 15.59 -8.97
CA THR A 267 -50.02 16.25 -7.70
C THR A 267 -50.75 15.54 -6.57
N LEU A 268 -50.16 15.51 -5.36
CA LEU A 268 -50.91 15.59 -4.12
C LEU A 268 -50.03 16.17 -2.99
N ASP A 269 -50.56 17.22 -2.39
CA ASP A 269 -50.03 18.05 -1.31
C ASP A 269 -49.79 17.30 0.00
N ALA A 270 -48.83 17.81 0.81
CA ALA A 270 -48.98 17.83 2.26
C ALA A 270 -48.06 18.85 2.96
N VAL A 271 -48.66 19.98 3.34
CA VAL A 271 -48.62 20.61 4.68
C VAL A 271 -47.26 20.99 5.28
N GLN A 272 -46.98 22.30 5.20
CA GLN A 272 -46.21 23.04 6.20
C GLN A 272 -47.04 23.21 7.49
N HIS A 273 -46.46 22.85 8.64
CA HIS A 273 -46.71 23.53 9.91
C HIS A 273 -45.43 23.48 10.76
N GLY A 274 -45.05 24.66 11.27
CA GLY A 274 -43.77 24.90 11.92
C GLY A 274 -43.71 24.57 13.41
N GLY A 275 -42.51 24.80 13.96
CA GLY A 275 -42.24 24.78 15.40
C GLY A 275 -40.74 24.86 15.69
N LEU A 276 -40.26 26.06 16.02
CA LEU A 276 -38.96 26.31 16.64
C LEU A 276 -38.93 25.67 18.04
N LEU A 277 -37.97 24.80 18.33
CA LEU A 277 -37.63 24.37 19.70
C LEU A 277 -36.11 24.28 19.89
N SER A 278 -35.64 24.99 20.90
CA SER A 278 -34.25 25.08 21.39
C SER A 278 -33.70 23.72 21.90
N PRO A 279 -32.37 23.53 21.92
CA PRO A 279 -31.76 22.28 22.37
C PRO A 279 -31.87 22.16 23.89
N SER A 280 -32.72 21.25 24.35
CA SER A 280 -32.81 20.87 25.76
C SER A 280 -31.75 19.81 26.06
N HIS A 281 -30.85 20.10 27.00
CA HIS A 281 -29.94 19.14 27.60
C HIS A 281 -30.71 17.90 28.10
N VAL A 282 -30.39 16.72 27.58
CA VAL A 282 -30.85 15.43 28.12
C VAL A 282 -29.69 14.81 28.90
N PRO A 283 -29.84 14.50 30.20
CA PRO A 283 -28.81 13.80 30.96
C PRO A 283 -28.78 12.31 30.58
N LEU A 284 -27.57 11.74 30.47
CA LEU A 284 -27.37 10.30 30.23
C LEU A 284 -27.98 9.47 31.38
N PRO A 285 -28.80 8.44 31.09
CA PRO A 285 -29.24 7.49 32.11
C PRO A 285 -28.16 6.44 32.41
N THR A 286 -28.07 6.12 33.70
CA THR A 286 -27.30 5.05 34.32
C THR A 286 -27.71 3.65 33.85
N LEU A 287 -26.73 2.73 33.92
CA LEU A 287 -26.77 1.33 33.48
C LEU A 287 -28.12 0.61 33.70
N GLY A 288 -28.69 0.12 32.60
CA GLY A 288 -29.70 -0.94 32.55
C GLY A 288 -29.42 -1.83 31.34
N LEU A 289 -29.17 -3.12 31.60
CA LEU A 289 -28.76 -4.12 30.62
C LEU A 289 -29.81 -4.34 29.49
N VAL A 290 -29.28 -4.78 28.34
CA VAL A 290 -29.95 -5.39 27.16
C VAL A 290 -30.28 -4.46 25.96
N ARG A 291 -29.43 -3.46 25.67
CA ARG A 291 -29.22 -2.95 24.30
C ARG A 291 -27.72 -2.96 23.93
N SER A 292 -27.42 -3.81 22.94
CA SER A 292 -26.22 -3.93 22.08
C SER A 292 -24.81 -3.80 22.68
N ASN A 293 -24.07 -4.91 22.67
CA ASN A 293 -22.62 -5.04 22.90
C ASN A 293 -21.74 -4.09 22.03
N TRP A 294 -22.33 -3.42 21.03
CA TRP A 294 -21.67 -2.58 20.02
C TRP A 294 -21.43 -1.13 20.46
N ASP A 295 -22.40 -0.51 21.14
CA ASP A 295 -22.26 0.86 21.65
C ASP A 295 -21.10 0.96 22.67
N ASN A 296 -20.87 -0.14 23.40
CA ASN A 296 -19.74 -0.30 24.31
C ASN A 296 -18.39 -0.38 23.58
N LEU A 297 -18.31 -1.02 22.40
CA LEU A 297 -17.07 -1.15 21.62
C LEU A 297 -16.71 0.17 20.92
N ILE A 298 -17.69 0.88 20.36
CA ILE A 298 -17.50 2.20 19.75
C ILE A 298 -17.01 3.18 20.83
N GLY A 299 -17.72 3.24 21.96
CA GLY A 299 -17.34 4.08 23.09
C GLY A 299 -15.94 3.77 23.63
N LEU A 300 -15.56 2.48 23.65
CA LEU A 300 -14.22 2.06 24.04
C LEU A 300 -13.15 2.57 23.07
N VAL A 301 -13.32 2.34 21.76
CA VAL A 301 -12.34 2.81 20.75
C VAL A 301 -12.20 4.32 20.81
N VAL A 302 -13.30 5.06 20.89
CA VAL A 302 -13.29 6.54 20.97
C VAL A 302 -12.51 7.02 22.20
N ARG A 303 -12.83 6.49 23.39
CA ARG A 303 -12.19 6.89 24.66
C ARG A 303 -10.74 6.42 24.80
N SER A 304 -10.38 5.34 24.11
CA SER A 304 -9.02 4.79 24.12
C SER A 304 -8.13 5.48 23.08
N TYR A 305 -8.73 6.15 22.11
CA TYR A 305 -8.00 6.88 21.08
C TYR A 305 -7.83 8.35 21.45
N ILE A 306 -8.91 9.04 21.82
CA ILE A 306 -8.94 10.50 21.97
C ILE A 306 -8.83 10.92 23.46
N PRO A 307 -8.01 11.93 23.80
CA PRO A 307 -7.96 12.52 25.14
C PRO A 307 -9.31 13.05 25.65
N GLU A 308 -9.56 12.93 26.96
CA GLU A 308 -10.87 13.26 27.57
C GLU A 308 -11.24 14.73 27.45
N ASN A 309 -10.26 15.62 27.65
CA ASN A 309 -10.44 17.07 27.50
C ASN A 309 -10.78 17.48 26.06
N GLU A 310 -10.53 16.62 25.08
CA GLU A 310 -10.91 16.86 23.70
C GLU A 310 -12.23 16.19 23.32
N LEU A 311 -12.77 15.22 24.08
CA LEU A 311 -14.04 14.56 23.75
C LEU A 311 -15.23 15.52 23.50
N PRO A 312 -15.41 16.64 24.24
CA PRO A 312 -16.53 17.55 24.04
C PRO A 312 -16.58 18.22 22.66
N PHE A 313 -15.43 18.34 21.98
CA PHE A 313 -15.33 19.01 20.68
C PHE A 313 -15.44 18.03 19.49
N ILE A 314 -15.81 16.76 19.72
CA ILE A 314 -16.00 15.74 18.67
C ILE A 314 -17.21 16.05 17.79
N TRP A 315 -18.26 16.67 18.35
CA TRP A 315 -19.49 16.99 17.63
C TRP A 315 -19.58 18.45 17.18
N ASP A 316 -18.54 19.23 17.45
CA ASP A 316 -18.45 20.62 17.04
C ASP A 316 -17.86 20.73 15.62
N ASN A 317 -18.74 20.62 14.62
CA ASN A 317 -18.38 20.77 13.20
C ASN A 317 -18.13 22.26 12.81
N SER A 318 -18.15 23.21 13.75
CA SER A 318 -18.04 24.63 13.43
C SER A 318 -16.59 25.12 13.23
N ASP A 319 -15.60 24.36 13.70
CA ASP A 319 -14.19 24.77 13.68
C ASP A 319 -13.22 23.61 13.34
N ASN A 320 -12.98 23.39 12.05
CA ASN A 320 -11.97 22.44 11.56
C ASN A 320 -10.51 22.91 11.77
N SER A 321 -10.27 24.15 12.22
CA SER A 321 -8.91 24.65 12.46
C SER A 321 -8.23 23.96 13.65
N ARG A 322 -9.03 23.40 14.56
CA ARG A 322 -8.58 22.57 15.70
C ARG A 322 -8.28 21.12 15.32
N SER A 323 -8.18 20.80 14.02
CA SER A 323 -8.16 19.41 13.58
C SER A 323 -7.06 18.58 14.22
N ARG A 324 -7.51 17.43 14.74
CA ARG A 324 -6.71 16.44 15.46
C ARG A 324 -6.10 15.50 14.45
N ILE A 325 -4.78 15.36 14.50
CA ILE A 325 -4.04 14.39 13.69
C ILE A 325 -4.63 12.99 13.88
N CYS A 326 -5.11 12.34 12.83
CA CYS A 326 -5.64 10.98 12.94
C CYS A 326 -6.88 10.81 13.86
N GLY A 327 -7.55 11.86 14.34
CA GLY A 327 -8.71 11.74 15.26
C GLY A 327 -10.08 11.81 14.56
N PHE A 328 -10.15 12.53 13.44
CA PHE A 328 -11.41 12.83 12.73
C PHE A 328 -12.16 11.58 12.22
N TRP A 329 -11.43 10.50 11.93
CA TRP A 329 -12.07 9.24 11.49
C TRP A 329 -12.83 8.55 12.62
N VAL A 330 -12.47 8.77 13.88
CA VAL A 330 -13.16 8.17 15.03
C VAL A 330 -14.58 8.75 15.16
N GLU A 331 -14.75 10.01 14.78
CA GLU A 331 -16.04 10.71 14.83
C GLU A 331 -17.06 10.14 13.85
N VAL A 332 -16.61 9.51 12.77
CA VAL A 332 -17.50 8.90 11.78
C VAL A 332 -17.95 7.50 12.18
N LEU A 333 -17.33 6.88 13.19
CA LEU A 333 -17.65 5.51 13.58
C LEU A 333 -19.11 5.36 14.06
N PRO A 334 -19.68 6.23 14.91
CA PRO A 334 -21.09 6.13 15.29
C PRO A 334 -22.04 6.25 14.09
N GLU A 335 -21.74 7.14 13.15
CA GLU A 335 -22.55 7.35 11.94
C GLU A 335 -22.51 6.12 11.02
N LEU A 336 -21.32 5.58 10.77
CA LEU A 336 -21.12 4.39 9.94
C LEU A 336 -21.69 3.13 10.58
N THR A 337 -21.65 3.05 11.92
CA THR A 337 -22.17 1.89 12.67
C THR A 337 -23.69 1.88 12.76
N ALA A 338 -24.34 3.04 12.81
CA ALA A 338 -25.79 3.16 12.77
C ALA A 338 -26.40 2.68 11.44
N GLN A 339 -25.61 2.69 10.37
CA GLN A 339 -26.03 2.33 9.00
C GLN A 339 -25.62 0.92 8.60
N THR A 340 -24.85 0.19 9.43
CA THR A 340 -24.26 -1.10 9.06
C THR A 340 -25.16 -2.30 9.39
N HIS A 341 -25.21 -3.25 8.46
CA HIS A 341 -25.80 -4.57 8.70
C HIS A 341 -24.80 -5.50 9.39
N GLN A 342 -25.30 -6.57 10.02
CA GLN A 342 -24.51 -7.48 10.86
C GLN A 342 -23.43 -8.27 10.10
N ASP A 343 -23.52 -8.32 8.77
CA ASP A 343 -22.58 -8.99 7.87
C ASP A 343 -21.48 -8.07 7.30
N CYS A 344 -21.46 -6.78 7.68
CA CYS A 344 -20.47 -5.83 7.19
C CYS A 344 -19.07 -6.03 7.85
N ILE A 345 -18.04 -5.59 7.14
CA ILE A 345 -16.64 -5.68 7.56
C ILE A 345 -16.33 -4.82 8.80
N LEU A 346 -16.88 -3.61 8.88
CA LEU A 346 -16.52 -2.60 9.89
C LEU A 346 -16.70 -3.12 11.34
N PRO A 347 -17.82 -3.75 11.71
CA PRO A 347 -17.97 -4.37 13.03
C PRO A 347 -16.84 -5.37 13.39
N SER A 348 -16.40 -6.18 12.43
CA SER A 348 -15.31 -7.14 12.64
C SER A 348 -13.97 -6.44 12.86
N ALA A 349 -13.66 -5.42 12.06
CA ALA A 349 -12.44 -4.62 12.18
C ALA A 349 -12.40 -3.82 13.49
N MET A 350 -13.52 -3.21 13.89
CA MET A 350 -13.65 -2.50 15.16
C MET A 350 -13.48 -3.43 16.36
N LYS A 351 -14.05 -4.64 16.29
CA LYS A 351 -13.87 -5.65 17.33
C LYS A 351 -12.42 -6.07 17.46
N ALA A 352 -11.71 -6.25 16.33
CA ALA A 352 -10.27 -6.53 16.34
C ALA A 352 -9.52 -5.42 17.10
N LEU A 353 -9.71 -4.16 16.70
CA LEU A 353 -9.06 -3.01 17.34
C LEU A 353 -9.36 -2.92 18.85
N ALA A 354 -10.64 -2.96 19.21
CA ALA A 354 -11.08 -2.90 20.60
C ALA A 354 -10.44 -4.01 21.45
N THR A 355 -10.42 -5.24 20.93
CA THR A 355 -9.83 -6.38 21.65
C THR A 355 -8.31 -6.29 21.76
N SER A 356 -7.62 -5.75 20.75
CA SER A 356 -6.18 -5.48 20.84
C SER A 356 -5.84 -4.41 21.87
N ILE A 357 -6.65 -3.35 21.99
CA ILE A 357 -6.48 -2.31 23.03
C ILE A 357 -6.68 -2.90 24.44
N LEU A 358 -7.73 -3.72 24.63
CA LEU A 358 -7.97 -4.36 25.92
C LEU A 358 -6.87 -5.34 26.30
N ALA A 359 -6.41 -6.14 25.32
CA ALA A 359 -5.32 -7.10 25.53
C ALA A 359 -3.99 -6.41 25.89
N SER A 360 -3.78 -5.19 25.41
CA SER A 360 -2.57 -4.41 25.68
C SER A 360 -2.60 -3.64 27.01
N THR A 361 -3.73 -3.70 27.76
CA THR A 361 -3.90 -3.04 29.06
C THR A 361 -3.72 -4.04 30.22
N PRO A 362 -2.59 -4.00 30.98
CA PRO A 362 -2.20 -5.07 31.91
C PRO A 362 -3.19 -5.40 33.04
N HIS A 363 -4.04 -4.44 33.42
CA HIS A 363 -4.96 -4.57 34.56
C HIS A 363 -6.43 -4.84 34.18
N GLN A 364 -6.74 -4.90 32.88
CA GLN A 364 -8.12 -5.04 32.38
C GLN A 364 -8.31 -6.17 31.36
N SER A 365 -7.24 -6.89 31.00
CA SER A 365 -7.32 -7.96 30.01
C SER A 365 -8.11 -9.16 30.54
N PRO A 366 -9.26 -9.52 29.92
CA PRO A 366 -9.97 -10.75 30.24
C PRO A 366 -9.08 -11.94 29.85
N SER A 367 -8.94 -12.94 30.72
CA SER A 367 -8.04 -14.10 30.54
C SER A 367 -8.32 -14.97 29.29
N ASN A 368 -9.38 -14.69 28.53
CA ASN A 368 -9.82 -15.43 27.33
C ASN A 368 -9.92 -14.53 26.07
N LEU A 369 -9.38 -13.31 26.08
CA LEU A 369 -9.49 -12.39 24.94
C LEU A 369 -8.41 -12.67 23.89
N ASP A 370 -8.79 -13.30 22.78
CA ASP A 370 -7.90 -13.59 21.65
C ASP A 370 -8.05 -12.49 20.56
N SER A 371 -7.24 -11.43 20.67
CA SER A 371 -7.22 -10.32 19.72
C SER A 371 -6.75 -10.76 18.32
N THR A 372 -5.83 -11.73 18.25
CA THR A 372 -5.32 -12.31 17.01
C THR A 372 -6.43 -13.01 16.22
N LYS A 373 -7.30 -13.79 16.89
CA LYS A 373 -8.47 -14.40 16.26
C LYS A 373 -9.43 -13.37 15.67
N HIS A 374 -9.70 -12.29 16.40
CA HIS A 374 -10.59 -11.23 15.91
C HIS A 374 -9.98 -10.48 14.73
N TYR A 375 -8.68 -10.21 14.77
CA TYR A 375 -7.95 -9.63 13.65
C TYR A 375 -8.01 -10.51 12.39
N TYR A 376 -7.72 -11.81 12.48
CA TYR A 376 -7.81 -12.71 11.32
C TYR A 376 -9.23 -12.83 10.76
N ALA A 377 -10.24 -12.81 11.62
CA ALA A 377 -11.64 -12.78 11.19
C ALA A 377 -11.94 -11.50 10.38
N ALA A 378 -11.46 -10.35 10.83
CA ALA A 378 -11.61 -9.08 10.13
C ALA A 378 -10.86 -9.05 8.79
N ILE A 379 -9.63 -9.59 8.72
CA ILE A 379 -8.88 -9.73 7.46
C ILE A 379 -9.60 -10.67 6.49
N ARG A 380 -10.19 -11.77 6.97
CA ARG A 380 -10.99 -12.67 6.14
C ARG A 380 -12.24 -11.96 5.59
N ALA A 381 -12.93 -11.19 6.42
CA ALA A 381 -14.07 -10.38 5.99
C ALA A 381 -13.65 -9.35 4.92
N LEU A 382 -12.53 -8.65 5.14
CA LEU A 382 -11.95 -7.72 4.15
C LEU A 382 -11.71 -8.37 2.79
N ARG A 383 -11.12 -9.56 2.77
CA ARG A 383 -10.85 -10.29 1.52
C ARG A 383 -12.10 -10.75 0.79
N ILE A 384 -13.11 -11.21 1.54
CA ILE A 384 -14.41 -11.62 0.96
C ILE A 384 -15.07 -10.40 0.31
N GLU A 385 -15.03 -9.25 0.99
CA GLU A 385 -15.67 -8.02 0.52
C GLU A 385 -14.99 -7.46 -0.73
N ILE A 386 -13.64 -7.45 -0.79
CA ILE A 386 -12.89 -7.07 -2.00
C ILE A 386 -13.30 -7.93 -3.21
N ALA A 387 -13.61 -9.21 -2.99
CA ALA A 387 -13.98 -10.14 -4.05
C ALA A 387 -15.46 -10.04 -4.47
N ALA A 388 -16.30 -9.31 -3.72
CA ALA A 388 -17.73 -9.21 -3.99
C ALA A 388 -18.03 -8.24 -5.15
N ARG A 389 -19.01 -8.59 -5.99
CA ARG A 389 -19.42 -7.77 -7.17
C ARG A 389 -20.18 -6.48 -6.82
N ASN A 390 -20.65 -6.34 -5.57
CA ASN A 390 -21.33 -5.16 -5.04
C ASN A 390 -20.67 -4.75 -3.73
N PRO A 391 -19.57 -3.98 -3.75
CA PRO A 391 -18.83 -3.65 -2.54
C PRO A 391 -19.64 -2.71 -1.64
N VAL A 392 -19.51 -2.95 -0.33
CA VAL A 392 -19.89 -2.05 0.77
C VAL A 392 -19.47 -0.58 0.51
N SER A 393 -20.13 0.36 1.20
CA SER A 393 -19.78 1.78 1.17
C SER A 393 -18.27 2.00 1.30
N HIS A 394 -17.68 2.81 0.42
CA HIS A 394 -16.24 3.13 0.45
C HIS A 394 -15.80 3.70 1.80
N ALA A 395 -16.70 4.38 2.49
CA ALA A 395 -16.44 4.92 3.82
C ALA A 395 -16.25 3.81 4.88
N GLU A 396 -17.11 2.78 4.87
CA GLU A 396 -16.96 1.63 5.77
C GLU A 396 -15.67 0.85 5.47
N PHE A 397 -15.34 0.72 4.20
CA PHE A 397 -14.13 0.02 3.77
C PHE A 397 -12.86 0.73 4.27
N ALA A 398 -12.78 2.05 4.05
CA ALA A 398 -11.71 2.88 4.57
C ALA A 398 -11.67 2.86 6.12
N ALA A 399 -12.80 3.01 6.81
CA ALA A 399 -12.85 2.95 8.28
C ALA A 399 -12.38 1.59 8.83
N SER A 400 -12.70 0.50 8.13
CA SER A 400 -12.27 -0.85 8.49
C SER A 400 -10.76 -1.02 8.35
N ILE A 401 -10.18 -0.53 7.25
CA ILE A 401 -8.72 -0.52 7.05
C ILE A 401 -8.04 0.32 8.12
N MET A 402 -8.66 1.41 8.59
CA MET A 402 -8.10 2.25 9.65
C MET A 402 -8.04 1.47 10.97
N CYS A 403 -9.14 0.80 11.32
CA CYS A 403 -9.19 -0.05 12.51
C CYS A 403 -8.12 -1.14 12.46
N LEU A 404 -7.96 -1.79 11.31
CA LEU A 404 -6.93 -2.81 11.11
C LEU A 404 -5.52 -2.23 11.19
N SER A 405 -5.26 -1.08 10.56
CA SER A 405 -3.97 -0.38 10.63
C SER A 405 -3.57 -0.03 12.06
N LEU A 406 -4.51 0.42 12.89
CA LEU A 406 -4.26 0.69 14.30
C LEU A 406 -4.09 -0.59 15.13
N THR A 407 -4.78 -1.67 14.75
CA THR A 407 -4.59 -2.99 15.35
C THR A 407 -3.16 -3.48 15.12
N GLU A 408 -2.58 -3.24 13.93
CA GLU A 408 -1.19 -3.59 13.63
C GLU A 408 -0.20 -2.94 14.60
N LEU A 409 -0.47 -1.71 15.04
CA LEU A 409 0.42 -1.03 16.00
C LEU A 409 0.54 -1.78 17.34
N MET A 410 -0.47 -2.59 17.68
CA MET A 410 -0.53 -3.38 18.91
C MET A 410 0.16 -4.75 18.77
N PHE A 411 0.52 -5.17 17.56
CA PHE A 411 1.20 -6.44 17.30
C PHE A 411 2.70 -6.24 17.07
N ARG A 412 3.51 -7.18 17.57
CA ARG A 412 4.97 -7.06 17.52
C ARG A 412 5.52 -7.08 16.10
N ASP A 413 5.07 -8.02 15.27
CA ASP A 413 5.73 -8.36 13.98
C ASP A 413 4.95 -7.92 12.73
N SER A 414 4.11 -6.87 12.81
CA SER A 414 3.16 -6.58 11.72
C SER A 414 3.41 -5.30 10.89
N VAL A 415 4.65 -4.82 10.84
CA VAL A 415 5.04 -3.66 10.00
C VAL A 415 4.71 -3.89 8.51
N ALA A 416 4.87 -5.11 8.01
CA ALA A 416 4.45 -5.47 6.65
C ALA A 416 2.93 -5.37 6.45
N GLY A 417 2.14 -5.74 7.48
CA GLY A 417 0.69 -5.62 7.48
C GLY A 417 0.23 -4.16 7.44
N LEU A 418 0.84 -3.30 8.28
CA LEU A 418 0.58 -1.87 8.27
C LEU A 418 0.87 -1.25 6.89
N SER A 419 2.03 -1.55 6.29
CA SER A 419 2.37 -1.08 4.94
C SER A 419 1.36 -1.56 3.89
N ALA A 420 0.90 -2.82 3.98
CA ALA A 420 -0.11 -3.36 3.07
C ALA A 420 -1.45 -2.61 3.18
N HIS A 421 -1.92 -2.33 4.40
CA HIS A 421 -3.15 -1.55 4.63
C HIS A 421 -3.05 -0.13 4.06
N VAL A 422 -1.91 0.55 4.30
CA VAL A 422 -1.67 1.92 3.80
C VAL A 422 -1.59 1.95 2.27
N LYS A 423 -0.98 0.95 1.64
CA LYS A 423 -0.98 0.80 0.16
C LYS A 423 -2.40 0.55 -0.37
N GLY A 424 -3.16 -0.32 0.29
CA GLY A 424 -4.55 -0.61 -0.06
C GLY A 424 -5.44 0.63 0.00
N VAL A 425 -5.34 1.42 1.07
CA VAL A 425 -6.12 2.66 1.18
C VAL A 425 -5.65 3.72 0.18
N SER A 426 -4.35 3.78 -0.13
CA SER A 426 -3.84 4.69 -1.18
C SER A 426 -4.48 4.39 -2.53
N GLN A 427 -4.58 3.11 -2.91
CA GLN A 427 -5.27 2.70 -4.13
C GLN A 427 -6.76 3.04 -4.07
N LEU A 428 -7.43 2.77 -2.95
CA LEU A 428 -8.84 3.12 -2.75
C LEU A 428 -9.09 4.61 -2.96
N LEU A 429 -8.24 5.48 -2.40
CA LEU A 429 -8.34 6.93 -2.59
C LEU A 429 -8.23 7.31 -4.08
N GLN A 430 -7.26 6.74 -4.79
CA GLN A 430 -7.02 7.02 -6.21
C GLN A 430 -8.19 6.62 -7.11
N THR A 431 -8.88 5.50 -6.83
CA THR A 431 -10.00 5.04 -7.66
C THR A 431 -11.18 6.02 -7.73
N ARG A 432 -11.36 6.88 -6.73
CA ARG A 432 -12.44 7.88 -6.67
C ARG A 432 -12.00 9.29 -7.04
N GLY A 433 -10.71 9.57 -6.96
CA GLY A 433 -10.14 10.90 -7.16
C GLY A 433 -10.38 11.87 -5.98
N PRO A 434 -9.63 12.98 -5.95
CA PRO A 434 -9.62 13.93 -4.81
C PRO A 434 -10.95 14.67 -4.59
N GLU A 435 -11.76 14.86 -5.63
CA GLU A 435 -13.05 15.58 -5.55
C GLU A 435 -14.06 14.91 -4.60
N GLN A 436 -13.98 13.60 -4.41
CA GLN A 436 -14.89 12.87 -3.53
C GLN A 436 -14.58 13.08 -2.03
N TYR A 437 -13.45 13.72 -1.71
CA TYR A 437 -12.94 13.88 -0.34
C TYR A 437 -13.06 15.32 0.16
N LYS A 438 -13.91 16.15 -0.46
CA LYS A 438 -14.10 17.57 -0.11
C LYS A 438 -14.92 17.78 1.16
N SER A 439 -15.85 16.87 1.45
CA SER A 439 -16.69 16.98 2.63
C SER A 439 -17.23 15.63 3.14
N GLY A 440 -17.94 15.70 4.27
CA GLY A 440 -18.61 14.56 4.89
C GLY A 440 -17.67 13.48 5.40
N VAL A 441 -18.20 12.25 5.50
CA VAL A 441 -17.49 11.09 6.06
C VAL A 441 -16.19 10.77 5.33
N LEU A 442 -16.20 10.83 3.99
CA LEU A 442 -15.01 10.56 3.18
C LEU A 442 -13.89 11.57 3.45
N HIS A 443 -14.21 12.86 3.59
CA HIS A 443 -13.22 13.87 3.97
C HIS A 443 -12.59 13.55 5.34
N LYS A 444 -13.40 13.24 6.36
CA LYS A 444 -12.89 12.91 7.70
C LYS A 444 -11.98 11.67 7.69
N LEU A 445 -12.32 10.65 6.90
CA LEU A 445 -11.50 9.46 6.71
C LEU A 445 -10.18 9.77 5.99
N PHE A 446 -10.23 10.57 4.92
CA PHE A 446 -9.05 11.03 4.19
C PHE A 446 -8.08 11.78 5.10
N VAL A 447 -8.57 12.77 5.84
CA VAL A 447 -7.83 13.53 6.86
C VAL A 447 -7.20 12.58 7.88
N GLY A 448 -7.95 11.56 8.33
CA GLY A 448 -7.46 10.53 9.24
C GLY A 448 -6.31 9.68 8.68
N PHE A 449 -6.34 9.32 7.39
CA PHE A 449 -5.32 8.48 6.74
C PHE A 449 -4.10 9.23 6.22
N ARG A 450 -4.20 10.54 5.95
CA ARG A 450 -3.08 11.35 5.42
C ARG A 450 -1.77 11.15 6.20
N PRO A 451 -1.73 11.12 7.54
CA PRO A 451 -0.49 10.94 8.29
C PRO A 451 0.18 9.58 8.04
N PHE A 452 -0.60 8.51 7.92
CA PHE A 452 -0.10 7.17 7.58
C PHE A 452 0.47 7.11 6.17
N LEU A 453 -0.25 7.69 5.19
CA LEU A 453 0.17 7.73 3.79
C LEU A 453 1.48 8.51 3.61
N ILE A 454 1.62 9.65 4.28
CA ILE A 454 2.84 10.47 4.20
C ILE A 454 3.99 9.78 4.91
N THR A 455 3.77 9.28 6.12
CA THR A 455 4.82 8.57 6.87
C THR A 455 5.33 7.34 6.11
N GLU A 456 4.43 6.59 5.46
CA GLU A 456 4.80 5.45 4.60
C GLU A 456 5.61 5.89 3.36
N ALA A 457 5.28 7.03 2.74
CA ALA A 457 6.04 7.59 1.63
C ALA A 457 7.47 7.98 2.04
N PHE A 458 7.63 8.62 3.21
CA PHE A 458 8.96 8.90 3.79
C PHE A 458 9.72 7.61 4.12
N ARG A 459 9.04 6.64 4.75
CA ARG A 459 9.65 5.35 5.14
C ARG A 459 10.13 4.55 3.94
N SER A 460 9.35 4.51 2.87
CA SER A 460 9.66 3.79 1.63
C SER A 460 10.51 4.61 0.66
N ARG A 461 10.70 5.91 0.94
CA ARG A 461 11.36 6.89 0.06
C ARG A 461 10.78 6.84 -1.36
N GLN A 462 9.45 6.79 -1.45
CA GLN A 462 8.71 6.75 -2.71
C GLN A 462 7.82 7.99 -2.85
N PRO A 463 7.62 8.50 -4.09
CA PRO A 463 6.65 9.56 -4.36
C PRO A 463 5.24 9.19 -3.88
N THR A 464 4.46 10.21 -3.50
CA THR A 464 3.07 10.03 -3.06
C THR A 464 2.13 10.92 -3.86
N ILE A 465 0.91 10.43 -4.13
CA ILE A 465 -0.15 11.20 -4.79
C ILE A 465 -0.50 12.48 -4.01
N LEU A 466 -0.26 12.48 -2.70
CA LEU A 466 -0.58 13.60 -1.82
C LEU A 466 0.30 14.84 -2.06
N ALA A 467 1.34 14.70 -2.89
CA ALA A 467 2.19 15.81 -3.31
C ALA A 467 1.61 16.61 -4.49
N SER A 468 0.60 16.09 -5.19
CA SER A 468 0.01 16.81 -6.32
C SER A 468 -0.87 17.97 -5.85
N GLU A 469 -0.95 19.02 -6.67
CA GLU A 469 -1.77 20.19 -6.39
C GLU A 469 -3.24 19.83 -6.16
N GLU A 470 -3.78 18.89 -6.94
CA GLU A 470 -5.15 18.40 -6.80
C GLU A 470 -5.41 17.79 -5.41
N TRP A 471 -4.49 16.96 -4.90
CA TRP A 471 -4.62 16.31 -3.58
C TRP A 471 -4.28 17.24 -2.40
N ILE A 472 -3.60 18.36 -2.66
CA ILE A 472 -3.32 19.42 -1.68
C ILE A 472 -4.51 20.37 -1.56
N GLN A 473 -5.13 20.75 -2.67
CA GLN A 473 -6.13 21.81 -2.72
C GLN A 473 -7.57 21.27 -2.62
N LEU A 474 -7.95 20.31 -3.47
CA LEU A 474 -9.35 19.97 -3.65
C LEU A 474 -9.99 19.41 -2.37
N PRO A 475 -9.41 18.42 -1.66
CA PRO A 475 -10.02 17.91 -0.43
C PRO A 475 -10.21 18.97 0.67
N PHE A 476 -9.48 20.08 0.62
CA PHE A 476 -9.54 21.19 1.56
C PHE A 476 -10.21 22.44 0.97
N SER A 477 -10.92 22.32 -0.16
CA SER A 477 -11.56 23.48 -0.80
C SER A 477 -12.79 23.99 -0.04
N ILE A 478 -13.40 23.15 0.79
CA ILE A 478 -14.55 23.49 1.64
C ILE A 478 -14.09 23.80 3.06
N TYR A 479 -13.14 23.00 3.57
CA TYR A 479 -12.62 23.12 4.92
C TYR A 479 -11.14 23.43 4.90
N SER A 480 -10.73 24.48 5.61
CA SER A 480 -9.32 24.82 5.75
C SER A 480 -8.54 23.69 6.46
N PRO A 481 -7.31 23.38 6.01
CA PRO A 481 -6.48 22.38 6.67
C PRO A 481 -6.07 22.85 8.07
N SER A 482 -5.98 21.94 9.03
CA SER A 482 -5.34 22.26 10.32
C SER A 482 -3.84 22.50 10.17
N LEU A 483 -3.19 22.93 11.25
CA LEU A 483 -1.74 23.11 11.29
C LEU A 483 -0.98 21.87 10.78
N MET A 484 -1.41 20.68 11.17
CA MET A 484 -0.75 19.44 10.76
C MET A 484 -0.96 19.10 9.30
N HIS A 485 -2.17 19.30 8.78
CA HIS A 485 -2.41 19.10 7.36
C HIS A 485 -1.72 20.16 6.50
N THR A 486 -1.56 21.37 7.04
CA THR A 486 -0.74 22.43 6.44
C THR A 486 0.73 22.04 6.38
N LEU A 487 1.29 21.50 7.46
CA LEU A 487 2.64 20.92 7.47
C LEU A 487 2.77 19.82 6.41
N PHE A 488 1.84 18.87 6.41
CA PHE A 488 1.82 17.77 5.45
C PHE A 488 1.75 18.23 3.99
N ASN A 489 1.02 19.30 3.69
CA ASN A 489 0.98 19.88 2.36
C ASN A 489 2.36 20.40 1.92
N GLN A 490 3.12 20.99 2.84
CA GLN A 490 4.47 21.49 2.54
C GLN A 490 5.47 20.35 2.29
N VAL A 491 5.37 19.26 3.05
CA VAL A 491 6.38 18.18 3.03
C VAL A 491 6.02 16.98 2.15
N ALA A 492 4.79 16.90 1.62
CA ALA A 492 4.35 15.76 0.81
C ALA A 492 5.22 15.52 -0.44
N ILE A 493 5.90 16.56 -0.96
CA ILE A 493 6.83 16.45 -2.09
C ILE A 493 8.20 15.87 -1.71
N VAL A 494 8.60 15.95 -0.44
CA VAL A 494 9.95 15.55 0.01
C VAL A 494 10.26 14.08 -0.31
N PRO A 495 9.36 13.09 -0.14
CA PRO A 495 9.61 11.71 -0.55
C PRO A 495 10.01 11.55 -2.04
N THR A 496 9.50 12.41 -2.92
CA THR A 496 9.93 12.45 -4.34
C THR A 496 11.38 12.88 -4.46
N TYR A 497 11.82 13.87 -3.67
CA TYR A 497 13.22 14.28 -3.63
C TYR A 497 14.10 13.17 -3.05
N LEU A 498 13.68 12.49 -1.99
CA LEU A 498 14.40 11.34 -1.42
C LEU A 498 14.63 10.24 -2.46
N HIS A 499 13.60 9.91 -3.23
CA HIS A 499 13.66 8.93 -4.32
C HIS A 499 14.69 9.33 -5.39
N GLN A 500 14.69 10.61 -5.78
CA GLN A 500 15.66 11.14 -6.76
C GLN A 500 17.09 11.09 -6.21
N ILE A 501 17.30 11.48 -4.95
CA ILE A 501 18.62 11.42 -4.30
C ILE A 501 19.16 9.99 -4.29
N ASP A 502 18.32 8.99 -4.00
CA ASP A 502 18.75 7.59 -4.02
C ASP A 502 19.19 7.14 -5.41
N LYS A 503 18.40 7.45 -6.44
CA LYS A 503 18.74 7.14 -7.83
C LYS A 503 20.06 7.81 -8.28
N MET A 504 20.29 9.06 -7.85
CA MET A 504 21.54 9.78 -8.14
C MET A 504 22.73 9.20 -7.37
N SER A 505 22.50 8.71 -6.14
CA SER A 505 23.54 8.09 -5.31
C SER A 505 24.06 6.78 -5.92
N GLU A 506 23.23 6.05 -6.66
CA GLU A 506 23.62 4.81 -7.35
C GLU A 506 24.56 5.06 -8.53
N ASN A 507 24.39 6.16 -9.26
CA ASN A 507 25.22 6.51 -10.44
C ASN A 507 25.61 8.01 -10.46
N PRO A 508 26.48 8.48 -9.54
CA PRO A 508 26.78 9.91 -9.41
C PRO A 508 27.39 10.54 -10.67
N GLY A 509 28.17 9.78 -11.44
CA GLY A 509 28.90 10.27 -12.62
C GLY A 509 28.05 10.45 -13.89
N GLN A 510 26.79 10.00 -13.90
CA GLN A 510 25.89 10.08 -15.07
C GLN A 510 24.75 11.09 -14.90
N THR A 511 24.66 11.74 -13.74
CA THR A 511 23.59 12.68 -13.42
C THR A 511 23.98 14.09 -13.89
N ASP A 512 23.05 14.82 -14.52
CA ASP A 512 23.27 16.20 -14.94
C ASP A 512 23.48 17.12 -13.71
N PRO A 513 24.58 17.91 -13.64
CA PRO A 513 24.77 18.92 -12.60
C PRO A 513 23.59 19.90 -12.43
N SER A 514 22.85 20.19 -13.52
CA SER A 514 21.69 21.07 -13.44
C SER A 514 20.56 20.46 -12.60
N GLU A 515 20.29 19.16 -12.78
CA GLU A 515 19.27 18.41 -12.03
C GLU A 515 19.62 18.35 -10.54
N ILE A 516 20.90 18.12 -10.22
CA ILE A 516 21.41 18.09 -8.83
C ILE A 516 21.22 19.45 -8.18
N THR A 517 21.54 20.54 -8.87
CA THR A 517 21.41 21.91 -8.36
C THR A 517 19.94 22.26 -8.08
N ILE A 518 19.04 21.88 -8.99
CA ILE A 518 17.60 22.08 -8.83
C ILE A 518 17.10 21.30 -7.61
N LEU A 519 17.44 20.02 -7.51
CA LEU A 519 17.03 19.16 -6.40
C LEU A 519 17.51 19.70 -5.04
N PHE A 520 18.79 20.08 -4.96
CA PHE A 520 19.36 20.68 -3.76
C PHE A 520 18.61 21.97 -3.37
N SER A 521 18.39 22.86 -4.34
CA SER A 521 17.68 24.13 -4.11
C SER A 521 16.23 23.90 -3.69
N SER A 522 15.53 22.95 -4.31
CA SER A 522 14.16 22.59 -3.96
C SER A 522 14.05 22.07 -2.53
N LEU A 523 14.95 21.18 -2.12
CA LEU A 523 14.95 20.64 -0.75
C LEU A 523 15.36 21.71 0.28
N ALA A 524 16.33 22.57 -0.03
CA ALA A 524 16.71 23.70 0.81
C ALA A 524 15.56 24.69 0.98
N ASN A 525 14.78 24.98 -0.07
CA ASN A 525 13.61 25.84 0.01
C ASN A 525 12.52 25.26 0.95
N ILE A 526 12.32 23.94 0.95
CA ILE A 526 11.42 23.30 1.92
C ILE A 526 11.94 23.51 3.34
N LEU A 527 13.24 23.30 3.59
CA LEU A 527 13.84 23.51 4.90
C LEU A 527 13.65 24.97 5.39
N VAL A 528 13.93 25.95 4.54
CA VAL A 528 13.70 27.38 4.83
C VAL A 528 12.22 27.66 5.12
N GLY A 529 11.31 27.07 4.34
CA GLY A 529 9.87 27.18 4.54
C GLY A 529 9.44 26.69 5.92
N LEU A 530 9.95 25.53 6.34
CA LEU A 530 9.67 24.96 7.66
C LEU A 530 10.21 25.84 8.81
N GLU A 531 11.42 26.40 8.66
CA GLU A 531 12.02 27.31 9.65
C GLU A 531 11.19 28.59 9.81
N ASN A 532 10.85 29.23 8.70
CA ASN A 532 10.03 30.44 8.72
C ASN A 532 8.64 30.18 9.28
N TRP A 533 8.06 29.01 8.98
CA TRP A 533 6.76 28.63 9.50
C TRP A 533 6.80 28.37 11.01
N GLU A 534 7.83 27.68 11.51
CA GLU A 534 8.06 27.48 12.95
C GLU A 534 8.15 28.82 13.70
N ILE A 535 8.95 29.76 13.19
CA ILE A 535 9.08 31.11 13.74
C ILE A 535 7.72 31.82 13.71
N SER A 536 7.00 31.75 12.59
CA SER A 536 5.70 32.40 12.45
C SER A 536 4.70 31.88 13.48
N LEU A 537 4.64 30.56 13.71
CA LEU A 537 3.76 29.96 14.71
C LEU A 537 4.05 30.47 16.12
N GLN A 538 5.32 30.60 16.50
CA GLN A 538 5.70 31.12 17.82
C GLN A 538 5.31 32.58 18.05
N HIS A 539 5.20 33.38 16.98
CA HIS A 539 4.83 34.80 17.05
C HIS A 539 3.33 35.06 16.89
N GLN A 540 2.56 34.10 16.37
CA GLN A 540 1.12 34.22 16.16
C GLN A 540 0.29 34.02 17.43
N THR A 541 0.89 33.44 18.49
CA THR A 541 0.18 33.09 19.73
C THR A 541 0.59 34.00 20.89
N ASP A 542 -0.38 34.45 21.69
CA ASP A 542 -0.13 35.27 22.88
C ASP A 542 0.64 34.52 23.99
N SER A 543 0.73 33.19 23.89
CA SER A 543 1.44 32.30 24.80
C SER A 543 2.47 31.46 24.04
N PRO A 544 3.56 31.01 24.68
CA PRO A 544 4.56 30.20 24.00
C PRO A 544 3.95 28.88 23.49
N CYS A 545 4.32 28.50 22.26
CA CYS A 545 3.88 27.25 21.64
C CYS A 545 4.41 25.99 22.36
N TYR A 546 5.50 26.13 23.12
CA TYR A 546 6.05 25.12 24.02
C TYR A 546 6.98 25.77 25.05
N TRP A 547 7.21 25.12 26.19
CA TRP A 547 8.08 25.63 27.26
C TRP A 547 8.80 24.50 27.99
N PRO A 548 9.99 24.75 28.58
CA PRO A 548 10.67 23.77 29.41
C PRO A 548 9.89 23.51 30.70
N ARG A 549 9.83 22.24 31.10
CA ARG A 549 9.36 21.79 32.42
C ARG A 549 10.50 21.07 33.11
N VAL A 550 10.87 21.56 34.29
CA VAL A 550 11.82 20.86 35.17
C VAL A 550 11.06 19.69 35.80
N THR A 551 11.55 18.47 35.57
CA THR A 551 11.06 17.27 36.24
C THR A 551 11.69 17.16 37.62
N ASP A 552 10.87 17.29 38.67
CA ASP A 552 11.28 16.96 40.04
C ASP A 552 11.37 15.43 40.19
N LEU A 553 12.44 14.82 39.67
CA LEU A 553 12.78 13.46 40.05
C LEU A 553 13.26 13.48 41.50
N GLN A 554 12.39 13.06 42.42
CA GLN A 554 12.76 12.80 43.82
C GLN A 554 14.01 11.90 43.87
N SER A 555 15.00 12.39 44.60
CA SER A 555 16.27 11.77 44.93
C SER A 555 16.21 10.25 45.17
N LYS A 556 16.76 9.46 44.25
CA LYS A 556 17.49 8.25 44.63
C LYS A 556 18.97 8.60 44.58
N GLU A 557 19.62 8.56 45.74
CA GLU A 557 21.01 8.95 45.95
C GLU A 557 21.97 8.18 45.02
N GLY A 558 22.88 8.89 44.35
CA GLY A 558 24.15 8.31 43.89
C GLY A 558 24.57 8.46 42.42
N THR A 559 23.79 9.08 41.53
CA THR A 559 24.20 9.27 40.12
C THR A 559 24.38 10.74 39.74
N PRO A 560 25.41 11.10 38.92
CA PRO A 560 25.64 12.48 38.48
C PRO A 560 24.44 12.99 37.66
N GLN A 561 23.95 14.17 38.01
CA GLN A 561 22.72 14.78 37.50
C GLN A 561 22.95 15.49 36.16
N THR A 562 22.33 15.00 35.10
CA THR A 562 21.87 15.87 34.01
C THR A 562 20.40 16.19 34.29
N GLN A 563 20.08 17.46 34.54
CA GLN A 563 18.68 17.91 34.60
C GLN A 563 18.07 17.74 33.22
N ASP A 564 17.46 16.58 32.95
CA ASP A 564 16.73 16.35 31.72
C ASP A 564 15.48 17.23 31.73
N THR A 565 15.59 18.38 31.08
CA THR A 565 14.48 19.33 30.96
C THR A 565 13.55 18.81 29.87
N ALA A 566 12.34 18.42 30.28
CA ALA A 566 11.31 17.98 29.36
C ALA A 566 10.57 19.20 28.77
N ILE A 567 9.93 19.03 27.62
CA ILE A 567 9.23 20.11 26.90
C ILE A 567 7.72 19.87 27.01
N TRP A 568 7.01 20.92 27.43
CA TRP A 568 5.55 20.93 27.54
C TRP A 568 4.92 21.78 26.45
N PHE A 569 3.67 21.45 26.15
CA PHE A 569 2.89 22.04 25.07
C PHE A 569 1.50 22.45 25.57
N PRO A 570 0.88 23.46 24.93
CA PRO A 570 -0.48 23.88 25.26
C PRO A 570 -1.52 22.82 24.84
N SER A 571 -1.20 21.97 23.87
CA SER A 571 -2.04 20.85 23.43
C SER A 571 -1.22 19.75 22.76
N VAL A 572 -1.83 18.56 22.65
CA VAL A 572 -1.24 17.43 21.91
C VAL A 572 -1.09 17.71 20.42
N THR A 573 -1.99 18.53 19.85
CA THR A 573 -1.84 19.01 18.47
C THR A 573 -0.56 19.82 18.31
N MET A 574 -0.26 20.74 19.23
CA MET A 574 0.98 21.53 19.16
C MET A 574 2.22 20.68 19.39
N ALA A 575 2.18 19.74 20.35
CA ALA A 575 3.26 18.77 20.56
C ALA A 575 3.57 17.99 19.28
N ASN A 576 2.54 17.52 18.59
CA ASN A 576 2.71 16.80 17.35
C ASN A 576 3.19 17.68 16.18
N VAL A 577 2.68 18.92 16.04
CA VAL A 577 3.15 19.87 15.02
C VAL A 577 4.65 20.10 15.15
N PHE A 578 5.12 20.49 16.34
CA PHE A 578 6.51 20.84 16.54
C PHE A 578 7.44 19.64 16.41
N THR A 579 7.09 18.50 17.02
CA THR A 579 7.89 17.27 16.87
C THR A 579 8.01 16.83 15.42
N HIS A 580 6.96 16.99 14.60
CA HIS A 580 7.02 16.66 13.18
C HIS A 580 7.75 17.72 12.33
N ILE A 581 7.61 19.03 12.64
CA ILE A 581 8.44 20.08 12.00
C ILE A 581 9.91 19.76 12.20
N TRP A 582 10.34 19.50 13.44
CA TRP A 582 11.72 19.18 13.75
C TRP A 582 12.18 17.89 13.05
N THR A 583 11.31 16.89 12.98
CA THR A 583 11.56 15.64 12.24
C THR A 583 11.85 15.91 10.77
N PHE A 584 10.98 16.66 10.07
CA PHE A 584 11.17 16.95 8.65
C PHE A 584 12.39 17.84 8.39
N ARG A 585 12.71 18.78 9.30
CA ARG A 585 13.94 19.57 9.23
C ARG A 585 15.19 18.69 9.34
N ILE A 586 15.22 17.72 10.25
CA ILE A 586 16.33 16.75 10.37
C ILE A 586 16.50 15.96 9.08
N ILE A 587 15.40 15.47 8.49
CA ILE A 587 15.43 14.73 7.21
C ILE A 587 16.01 15.62 6.11
N CYS A 588 15.50 16.85 5.92
CA CYS A 588 15.97 17.75 4.87
C CYS A 588 17.47 18.08 5.04
N MET A 589 17.90 18.44 6.26
CA MET A 589 19.31 18.75 6.53
C MET A 589 20.24 17.55 6.27
N THR A 590 19.82 16.35 6.65
CA THR A 590 20.62 15.12 6.47
C THR A 590 20.81 14.78 4.99
N GLU A 591 19.77 14.97 4.18
CA GLU A 591 19.81 14.67 2.75
C GLU A 591 20.55 15.76 1.96
N LEU A 592 20.47 17.03 2.40
CA LEU A 592 21.29 18.11 1.85
C LEU A 592 22.78 17.89 2.16
N GLU A 593 23.11 17.45 3.39
CA GLU A 593 24.46 17.05 3.78
C GLU A 593 24.97 15.89 2.91
N LYS A 594 24.14 14.86 2.70
CA LYS A 594 24.45 13.73 1.81
C LYS A 594 24.72 14.19 0.37
N LEU A 595 23.89 15.06 -0.20
CA LEU A 595 24.10 15.61 -1.55
C LEU A 595 25.40 16.41 -1.64
N ALA A 596 25.71 17.23 -0.65
CA ALA A 596 26.93 18.03 -0.64
C ALA A 596 28.20 17.16 -0.51
N LEU A 597 28.12 16.02 0.18
CA LEU A 597 29.21 15.03 0.25
C LEU A 597 29.40 14.29 -1.08
N LEU A 598 28.30 13.94 -1.77
CA LEU A 598 28.35 13.30 -3.08
C LEU A 598 28.84 14.26 -4.19
N PHE A 599 28.49 15.54 -4.08
CA PHE A 599 28.76 16.57 -5.08
C PHE A 599 29.40 17.82 -4.46
N PRO A 600 30.72 17.80 -4.16
CA PRO A 600 31.39 18.88 -3.42
C PRO A 600 31.35 20.26 -4.08
N TRP A 601 31.10 20.34 -5.39
CA TRP A 601 30.98 21.60 -6.12
C TRP A 601 29.75 22.42 -5.69
N LEU A 602 28.73 21.80 -5.07
CA LEU A 602 27.61 22.52 -4.47
C LEU A 602 28.07 23.47 -3.35
N ILE A 603 29.09 23.07 -2.59
CA ILE A 603 29.68 23.85 -1.50
C ILE A 603 30.51 25.01 -2.06
N LEU A 604 31.33 24.71 -3.07
CA LEU A 604 32.21 25.69 -3.73
C LEU A 604 31.42 26.78 -4.47
N GLY A 605 30.19 26.48 -4.89
CA GLY A 605 29.27 27.44 -5.50
C GLY A 605 28.67 28.47 -4.53
N GLY A 606 28.97 28.41 -3.23
CA GLY A 606 28.46 29.35 -2.23
C GLY A 606 26.99 29.14 -1.86
N MET A 607 26.43 27.95 -2.10
CA MET A 607 25.05 27.63 -1.78
C MET A 607 24.89 27.43 -0.25
N SER A 608 24.20 28.36 0.42
CA SER A 608 23.84 28.20 1.84
C SER A 608 22.63 27.28 1.98
N LEU A 609 22.57 26.47 3.04
CA LEU A 609 21.40 25.64 3.36
C LEU A 609 20.22 26.53 3.75
N THR A 610 20.43 27.45 4.71
CA THR A 610 19.48 28.50 5.11
C THR A 610 20.26 29.73 5.60
N ASN A 611 19.56 30.80 6.04
CA ASN A 611 20.19 31.93 6.74
C ASN A 611 20.62 31.58 8.18
N GLN A 612 20.15 30.45 8.73
CA GLN A 612 20.36 30.04 10.12
C GLN A 612 21.19 28.74 10.27
N CYS A 613 21.36 27.99 9.18
CA CYS A 613 22.12 26.74 9.14
C CYS A 613 23.12 26.77 7.98
N HIS A 614 24.40 26.62 8.30
CA HIS A 614 25.46 26.39 7.31
C HIS A 614 25.82 24.90 7.30
N LEU A 615 26.31 24.39 6.17
CA LEU A 615 26.62 22.97 5.99
C LEU A 615 27.57 22.41 7.08
N HIS A 616 28.51 23.23 7.55
CA HIS A 616 29.45 22.87 8.63
C HIS A 616 28.80 22.72 10.02
N HIS A 617 27.55 23.14 10.21
CA HIS A 617 26.84 23.08 11.49
C HIS A 617 25.67 22.10 11.50
N VAL A 618 25.42 21.37 10.41
CA VAL A 618 24.27 20.44 10.27
C VAL A 618 24.21 19.43 11.41
N GLN A 619 25.35 18.86 11.83
CA GLN A 619 25.41 17.93 12.95
C GLN A 619 24.93 18.56 14.27
N GLY A 620 25.35 19.79 14.57
CA GLY A 620 24.92 20.53 15.76
C GLY A 620 23.42 20.85 15.75
N HIS A 621 22.89 21.32 14.62
CA HIS A 621 21.46 21.61 14.46
C HIS A 621 20.60 20.34 14.57
N THR A 622 20.99 19.26 13.88
CA THR A 622 20.25 17.99 13.94
C THR A 622 20.27 17.39 15.35
N LEU A 623 21.37 17.52 16.09
CA LEU A 623 21.45 17.10 17.49
C LEU A 623 20.53 17.94 18.40
N ALA A 624 20.51 19.27 18.23
CA ALA A 624 19.65 20.15 19.00
C ALA A 624 18.15 19.81 18.79
N LEU A 625 17.72 19.67 17.54
CA LEU A 625 16.35 19.27 17.21
C LEU A 625 16.01 17.87 17.75
N SER A 626 16.95 16.93 17.69
CA SER A 626 16.74 15.58 18.20
C SER A 626 16.57 15.56 19.72
N ASN A 627 17.31 16.40 20.44
CA ASN A 627 17.11 16.58 21.88
C ASN A 627 15.74 17.18 22.19
N GLN A 628 15.26 18.15 21.40
CA GLN A 628 13.90 18.69 21.56
C GLN A 628 12.84 17.62 21.32
N ILE A 629 12.99 16.78 20.29
CA ILE A 629 12.11 15.64 20.02
C ILE A 629 12.08 14.71 21.24
N CYS A 630 13.24 14.23 21.71
CA CYS A 630 13.30 13.33 22.86
C CYS A 630 12.72 13.95 24.15
N SER A 631 12.97 15.23 24.40
CA SER A 631 12.40 15.95 25.55
C SER A 631 10.90 16.19 25.46
N SER A 632 10.30 16.05 24.29
CA SER A 632 8.85 16.17 24.10
C SER A 632 8.08 14.88 24.40
N MET A 633 8.79 13.76 24.51
CA MET A 633 8.16 12.43 24.63
C MET A 633 7.44 12.26 25.95
N GLU A 634 7.92 12.87 27.02
CA GLU A 634 7.23 12.82 28.32
C GLU A 634 5.82 13.41 28.22
N TYR A 635 5.65 14.54 27.52
CA TYR A 635 4.33 15.12 27.28
C TYR A 635 3.44 14.18 26.46
N LEU A 636 3.95 13.65 25.34
CA LEU A 636 3.18 12.80 24.41
C LEU A 636 2.83 11.43 25.01
N MET A 637 3.57 10.95 26.01
CA MET A 637 3.35 9.65 26.64
C MET A 637 2.49 9.68 27.90
N GLN A 638 2.00 10.85 28.32
CA GLN A 638 1.05 10.99 29.42
C GLN A 638 -0.19 10.09 29.22
N ASP A 639 -0.74 9.53 30.30
CA ASP A 639 -1.88 8.61 30.25
C ASP A 639 -3.14 9.30 29.69
N GLU A 640 -3.25 10.61 29.88
CA GLU A 640 -4.31 11.46 29.35
C GLU A 640 -4.27 11.57 27.82
N MET A 641 -3.10 11.35 27.20
CA MET A 641 -2.92 11.42 25.74
C MET A 641 -3.41 10.17 25.01
N LYS A 642 -3.84 9.14 25.76
CA LYS A 642 -4.43 7.88 25.25
C LYS A 642 -3.55 7.25 24.17
N LEU A 643 -4.11 6.62 23.12
CA LEU A 643 -3.31 6.09 22.00
C LEU A 643 -2.76 7.20 21.08
N PHE A 644 -3.46 8.34 21.03
CA PHE A 644 -3.14 9.46 20.13
C PHE A 644 -1.74 10.04 20.30
N GLY A 645 -1.31 10.27 21.55
CA GLY A 645 0.02 10.81 21.84
C GLY A 645 1.15 9.80 21.60
N PRO A 646 1.16 8.63 22.26
CA PRO A 646 2.20 7.62 22.09
C PRO A 646 2.37 7.13 20.65
N ALA A 647 1.28 6.92 19.89
CA ALA A 647 1.38 6.43 18.51
C ALA A 647 2.00 7.45 17.54
N SER A 648 1.90 8.76 17.80
CA SER A 648 2.50 9.80 16.97
C SER A 648 4.02 9.94 17.16
N THR A 649 4.58 9.34 18.22
CA THR A 649 6.01 9.42 18.55
C THR A 649 6.91 8.61 17.60
N PHE A 650 6.35 7.64 16.88
CA PHE A 650 7.11 6.65 16.12
C PHE A 650 8.01 7.29 15.03
N SER A 651 7.45 8.18 14.21
CA SER A 651 8.19 8.82 13.11
C SER A 651 9.29 9.77 13.61
N PRO A 652 9.03 10.65 14.61
CA PRO A 652 10.09 11.44 15.24
C PRO A 652 11.22 10.59 15.85
N LEU A 653 10.89 9.57 16.64
CA LEU A 653 11.90 8.71 17.28
C LEU A 653 12.72 7.92 16.27
N LYS A 654 12.09 7.42 15.22
CA LYS A 654 12.78 6.76 14.11
C LYS A 654 13.82 7.68 13.48
N THR A 655 13.44 8.92 13.20
CA THR A 655 14.33 9.91 12.58
C THR A 655 15.53 10.20 13.47
N VAL A 656 15.32 10.39 14.78
CA VAL A 656 16.41 10.58 15.74
C VAL A 656 17.35 9.37 15.79
N TYR A 657 16.79 8.16 15.96
CA TYR A 657 17.59 6.93 16.03
C TYR A 657 18.43 6.73 14.77
N HIS A 658 17.81 6.80 13.59
CA HIS A 658 18.50 6.58 12.34
C HIS A 658 19.56 7.65 12.01
N LYS A 659 19.41 8.89 12.50
CA LYS A 659 20.43 9.94 12.34
C LYS A 659 21.71 9.60 13.12
N PHE A 660 21.60 9.03 14.32
CA PHE A 660 22.73 8.87 15.23
C PHE A 660 23.18 7.44 15.48
N LYS A 661 22.48 6.41 14.95
CA LYS A 661 22.81 5.00 15.22
C LYS A 661 24.23 4.57 14.83
N ALA A 662 24.86 5.30 13.90
CA ALA A 662 26.24 5.07 13.46
C ALA A 662 27.27 5.99 14.14
N ASP A 663 26.84 6.93 14.98
CA ASP A 663 27.70 7.92 15.65
C ASP A 663 28.00 7.48 17.08
N GLU A 664 29.19 6.91 17.30
CA GLU A 664 29.66 6.46 18.61
C GLU A 664 29.74 7.59 19.65
N SER A 665 29.85 8.85 19.23
CA SER A 665 29.88 9.99 20.16
C SER A 665 28.50 10.32 20.75
N GLN A 666 27.42 9.84 20.12
CA GLN A 666 26.03 10.17 20.48
C GLN A 666 25.28 9.00 21.15
N GLN A 667 25.99 8.09 21.83
CA GLN A 667 25.36 6.95 22.51
C GLN A 667 24.28 7.34 23.53
N MET A 668 24.39 8.53 24.15
CA MET A 668 23.39 9.01 25.12
C MET A 668 22.01 9.23 24.48
N ILE A 669 21.94 9.79 23.26
CA ILE A 669 20.65 10.02 22.59
C ILE A 669 20.02 8.71 22.14
N ILE A 670 20.84 7.74 21.72
CA ILE A 670 20.40 6.39 21.35
C ILE A 670 19.84 5.66 22.57
N ALA A 671 20.53 5.69 23.71
CA ALA A 671 20.04 5.11 24.95
C ALA A 671 18.71 5.75 25.39
N ARG A 672 18.56 7.07 25.20
CA ARG A 672 17.31 7.78 25.47
C ARG A 672 16.17 7.30 24.56
N CYS A 673 16.42 7.16 23.25
CA CYS A 673 15.45 6.58 22.31
C CYS A 673 15.03 5.16 22.71
N GLN A 674 15.99 4.30 23.09
CA GLN A 674 15.71 2.93 23.55
C GLN A 674 14.84 2.92 24.80
N ALA A 675 15.13 3.77 25.78
CA ALA A 675 14.32 3.91 26.99
C ALA A 675 12.88 4.35 26.66
N ILE A 676 12.70 5.31 25.75
CA ILE A 676 11.38 5.77 25.31
C ILE A 676 10.63 4.64 24.58
N VAL A 677 11.28 3.90 23.69
CA VAL A 677 10.64 2.77 22.97
C VAL A 677 10.21 1.67 23.94
N ASN A 678 11.00 1.38 24.98
CA ASN A 678 10.58 0.44 26.02
C ASN A 678 9.33 0.91 26.77
N GLN A 679 9.16 2.22 26.99
CA GLN A 679 7.93 2.77 27.57
C GLN A 679 6.73 2.63 26.61
N LEU A 680 6.92 2.79 25.31
CA LEU A 680 5.87 2.56 24.31
C LEU A 680 5.41 1.10 24.33
N VAL A 681 6.35 0.15 24.38
CA VAL A 681 6.04 -1.29 24.52
C VAL A 681 5.27 -1.56 25.82
N ALA A 682 5.69 -0.96 26.94
CA ALA A 682 4.98 -1.07 28.22
C ALA A 682 3.55 -0.49 28.17
N LYS A 683 3.31 0.51 27.32
CA LYS A 683 1.99 1.08 27.01
C LYS A 683 1.19 0.29 25.98
N GLY A 684 1.67 -0.88 25.55
CA GLY A 684 0.94 -1.78 24.66
C GLY A 684 1.26 -1.64 23.17
N LEU A 685 2.10 -0.69 22.78
CA LEU A 685 2.54 -0.47 21.40
C LEU A 685 3.67 -1.43 21.01
N GLN A 686 3.34 -2.71 20.86
CA GLN A 686 4.33 -3.79 20.66
C GLN A 686 5.14 -3.67 19.37
N SER A 687 4.62 -2.96 18.35
CA SER A 687 5.30 -2.71 17.08
C SER A 687 6.41 -1.65 17.16
N ALA A 688 6.49 -0.88 18.27
CA ALA A 688 7.38 0.27 18.38
C ALA A 688 8.86 -0.05 18.09
N PRO A 689 9.46 -1.16 18.60
CA PRO A 689 10.85 -1.49 18.31
C PRO A 689 11.13 -1.67 16.82
N ILE A 690 10.28 -2.44 16.11
CA ILE A 690 10.47 -2.71 14.68
C ILE A 690 10.26 -1.42 13.86
N ILE A 691 9.28 -0.60 14.21
CA ILE A 691 8.99 0.64 13.47
C ILE A 691 10.13 1.66 13.63
N VAL A 692 10.63 1.82 14.85
CA VAL A 692 11.64 2.84 15.21
C VAL A 692 13.05 2.39 14.83
N PHE A 693 13.42 1.14 15.09
CA PHE A 693 14.79 0.64 14.88
C PHE A 693 15.00 -0.07 13.55
N GLY A 694 13.94 -0.68 13.00
CA GLY A 694 14.01 -1.46 11.75
C GLY A 694 14.68 -2.83 11.90
N GLU A 695 14.67 -3.40 13.11
CA GLU A 695 15.22 -4.72 13.46
C GLU A 695 14.22 -5.86 13.28
#